data_AF-A0A7W0Z2A3-F1
#
_entry.id   AF-A0A7W0Z2A3-F1
#
_cell.length_a   1.000
_cell.length_b   1.000
_cell.length_c   1.000
_cell.angle_alpha   90.00
_cell.angle_beta   90.00
_cell.angle_gamma   90.00
#
_symmetry.space_group_name_H-M   'P 1'
#
loop_
_entity.id
_entity.type
_entity.pdbx_description
1 polymer ?
#
loop_
_entity_poly.entity_id
_entity_poly.type
_entity_poly.pdbx_seq_one_letter_code
_entity_poly.pdbx_strand_id
1 'polypeptide(L)'
;MRIEDLIDMSPRPAGTDWPTSRLVAVLAALVLIVTAPAALLGQEADPGVSADPAHNTPLPCEAVSTPGLVPRSARNITHVANVCGFVGTDVEFQSRTDAAGKVHDYAFVGTMGAGLRIFDVTNPTRPTLAGRYTDPGWQNDIQVRGDTAVISFDPVIVGPHVSECLRAKQPTAVRQGGADIVRLTFDAATATFTTALVDCYVVQTSGNGAHNATLHPSGDWLAIDTTRTGVEVVDLRSSPVRMVRKIPATVIGSAHDTSFSADGNTMYAASPGNGTFIADVTNIFERDATTVAFIPNNTEPGGSSNPRNVTTSHQADVSSDGKVLVFTDERGGGLSNTACNTDPRGVIGGMHFWNVESPASPERLGTWFYPNPTLALDPLAPVLSGLGRTKRACTVHVLRNGGNGSVSPGPIQSGFDGVSSLPATQNVAAHYGAGVWWIDFSAAPSPSDGIAENEFTDWGNTLGWNVMPGAETWSAKEYKGHIYAGDMTRGFDVYAFSDCSGASCVAVPVNTPGTVRGGGQAAGELAEFTILEGTAVGGRAQFSFDVSYVVGAPTPTGGVHFRDRDSGIRVDATAVDSLTIEGPRATITGRATVDGQSGVRFILEVEDLGKGKDAADTFRLVTATGYGAFGVVDRGNITVEGGGLLGLP
;
A
#
# COMPACT_ATOMS: atom_id res chain seq x y z
N MET A 1 31.87 9.38 46.64
CA MET A 1 32.09 9.29 48.10
C MET A 1 31.31 8.07 48.58
N ARG A 2 31.98 7.12 49.23
CA ARG A 2 31.43 5.81 49.68
C ARG A 2 30.63 5.93 51.00
N ILE A 3 30.04 4.78 51.38
CA ILE A 3 29.69 4.25 52.73
C ILE A 3 28.17 4.10 52.86
N GLU A 4 27.60 2.89 52.63
CA GLU A 4 27.48 1.72 53.56
C GLU A 4 26.46 2.04 54.68
N ASP A 5 25.43 1.23 54.94
CA ASP A 5 25.46 -0.10 55.58
C ASP A 5 24.18 -0.92 55.24
N LEU A 6 24.23 -2.21 54.86
CA LEU A 6 24.54 -3.45 55.62
C LEU A 6 23.38 -3.89 56.54
N ILE A 7 22.93 -5.16 56.59
CA ILE A 7 23.57 -6.42 57.07
C ILE A 7 22.73 -7.62 56.53
N ASP A 8 23.21 -8.62 55.76
CA ASP A 8 24.05 -9.83 56.03
C ASP A 8 23.42 -10.82 57.07
N MET A 9 23.29 -12.15 56.91
CA MET A 9 24.35 -13.17 56.86
C MET A 9 23.86 -14.54 56.30
N SER A 10 24.68 -15.05 55.37
CA SER A 10 24.96 -16.37 54.72
C SER A 10 24.85 -17.72 55.53
N PRO A 11 25.32 -18.93 55.07
CA PRO A 11 25.64 -19.53 53.73
C PRO A 11 25.13 -21.01 53.49
N ARG A 12 25.45 -21.58 52.29
CA ARG A 12 25.19 -22.93 51.66
C ARG A 12 25.92 -24.14 52.35
N PRO A 13 26.09 -25.40 51.79
CA PRO A 13 25.60 -26.14 50.59
C PRO A 13 25.36 -27.70 50.77
N ALA A 14 24.93 -28.43 49.71
CA ALA A 14 25.32 -29.82 49.29
C ALA A 14 24.44 -30.25 48.08
N GLY A 15 24.92 -30.69 46.90
CA GLY A 15 25.60 -31.97 46.58
C GLY A 15 24.57 -33.12 46.62
N THR A 16 24.31 -34.00 45.64
CA THR A 16 25.12 -34.60 44.55
C THR A 16 24.22 -35.58 43.75
N ASP A 17 24.57 -35.77 42.47
CA ASP A 17 24.53 -37.00 41.65
C ASP A 17 23.24 -37.71 41.20
N TRP A 18 23.14 -37.85 39.86
CA TRP A 18 22.41 -38.88 39.11
C TRP A 18 23.23 -40.19 39.08
N PRO A 19 22.63 -41.40 38.94
CA PRO A 19 22.58 -42.02 37.60
C PRO A 19 21.49 -43.12 37.34
N THR A 20 21.34 -43.47 36.04
CA THR A 20 20.98 -44.79 35.45
C THR A 20 19.56 -45.37 35.68
N SER A 21 18.90 -46.17 34.81
CA SER A 21 18.93 -46.52 33.38
C SER A 21 17.86 -47.63 33.15
N ARG A 22 17.33 -47.78 31.93
CA ARG A 22 16.72 -48.99 31.29
C ARG A 22 15.20 -49.30 31.48
N LEU A 23 14.40 -49.18 30.39
CA LEU A 23 13.82 -50.23 29.48
C LEU A 23 12.40 -50.68 29.91
N VAL A 24 11.32 -50.79 29.09
CA VAL A 24 11.03 -51.55 27.85
C VAL A 24 9.69 -50.99 27.26
N ALA A 25 9.58 -50.46 26.02
CA ALA A 25 9.28 -51.05 24.69
C ALA A 25 7.81 -51.44 24.36
N VAL A 26 7.27 -50.95 23.22
CA VAL A 26 6.37 -51.57 22.18
C VAL A 26 6.19 -50.53 21.03
N LEU A 27 6.86 -50.62 19.86
CA LEU A 27 6.42 -51.21 18.54
C LEU A 27 5.04 -50.69 18.04
N ALA A 28 4.80 -50.10 16.86
CA ALA A 28 5.37 -50.16 15.50
C ALA A 28 5.01 -48.84 14.73
N ALA A 29 5.83 -48.19 13.88
CA ALA A 29 6.32 -48.56 12.53
C ALA A 29 5.18 -49.01 11.57
N LEU A 30 4.93 -48.52 10.36
CA LEU A 30 5.57 -47.66 9.33
C LEU A 30 4.40 -47.23 8.38
N VAL A 31 4.44 -46.14 7.59
CA VAL A 31 5.01 -46.08 6.22
C VAL A 31 5.03 -44.61 5.76
N LEU A 32 6.15 -44.19 5.17
CA LEU A 32 6.39 -42.92 4.50
C LEU A 32 5.49 -42.71 3.27
N ILE A 33 5.00 -41.47 3.07
CA ILE A 33 4.94 -40.83 1.74
C ILE A 33 5.42 -39.39 1.87
N VAL A 34 6.35 -39.03 1.00
CA VAL A 34 6.91 -37.70 0.75
C VAL A 34 5.81 -36.74 0.32
N THR A 35 5.64 -35.62 1.04
CA THR A 35 4.98 -34.43 0.51
C THR A 35 5.89 -33.23 0.72
N ALA A 36 6.17 -32.53 -0.38
CA ALA A 36 6.82 -31.23 -0.37
C ALA A 36 6.00 -30.26 0.50
N PRO A 37 6.62 -29.44 1.36
CA PRO A 37 5.89 -28.38 2.04
C PRO A 37 5.56 -27.31 0.99
N ALA A 38 4.30 -27.27 0.57
CA ALA A 38 3.71 -26.10 -0.04
C ALA A 38 3.81 -24.97 0.98
N ALA A 39 4.75 -24.07 0.75
CA ALA A 39 4.89 -22.82 1.45
C ALA A 39 3.71 -21.91 1.08
N LEU A 40 2.83 -21.54 2.02
CA LEU A 40 2.03 -20.32 1.89
C LEU A 40 1.57 -19.78 3.24
N LEU A 41 1.60 -18.45 3.28
CA LEU A 41 1.59 -17.53 4.41
C LEU A 41 0.33 -17.59 5.27
N GLY A 42 0.52 -17.87 6.54
CA GLY A 42 -0.18 -17.19 7.62
C GLY A 42 0.86 -16.42 8.41
N GLN A 43 0.59 -15.16 8.76
CA GLN A 43 1.42 -14.45 9.72
C GLN A 43 1.20 -15.13 11.09
N GLU A 44 2.18 -15.92 11.54
CA GLU A 44 2.19 -16.43 12.92
C GLU A 44 2.34 -15.23 13.87
N ALA A 45 1.31 -14.96 14.68
CA ALA A 45 1.43 -14.04 15.80
C ALA A 45 2.19 -14.76 16.94
N ASP A 46 3.44 -14.36 17.18
CA ASP A 46 4.29 -14.93 18.22
C ASP A 46 3.87 -14.38 19.61
N PRO A 47 3.46 -15.22 20.58
CA PRO A 47 3.00 -14.75 21.88
C PRO A 47 4.17 -14.16 22.71
N GLY A 48 4.10 -12.87 23.03
CA GLY A 48 5.08 -12.19 23.89
C GLY A 48 5.85 -11.04 23.22
N VAL A 49 5.55 -10.73 21.96
CA VAL A 49 6.05 -9.51 21.29
C VAL A 49 5.15 -8.34 21.66
N SER A 50 5.73 -7.34 22.34
CA SER A 50 5.06 -6.07 22.66
C SER A 50 4.65 -5.35 21.37
N ALA A 51 3.37 -4.96 21.30
CA ALA A 51 2.84 -4.07 20.28
C ALA A 51 3.62 -2.75 20.28
N ASP A 52 4.40 -2.56 19.21
CA ASP A 52 4.38 -1.38 18.36
C ASP A 52 4.16 0.00 19.02
N PRO A 53 5.21 0.85 19.13
CA PRO A 53 5.04 2.26 19.52
C PRO A 53 4.40 3.16 18.44
N ALA A 54 4.16 2.67 17.20
CA ALA A 54 3.55 3.37 16.06
C ALA A 54 2.16 2.83 15.62
N HIS A 55 1.66 1.75 16.23
CA HIS A 55 0.31 1.20 16.01
C HIS A 55 -0.05 0.74 14.57
N ASN A 56 0.91 0.26 13.78
CA ASN A 56 0.84 -0.24 12.42
C ASN A 56 0.20 -1.62 12.24
N THR A 57 -0.95 -1.84 12.87
CA THR A 57 -1.81 -3.00 12.57
C THR A 57 -2.84 -2.59 11.51
N PRO A 58 -2.98 -3.35 10.40
CA PRO A 58 -4.03 -3.10 9.42
C PRO A 58 -5.41 -3.32 10.03
N LEU A 59 -6.41 -2.65 9.48
CA LEU A 59 -7.79 -2.95 9.80
C LEU A 59 -8.17 -4.32 9.22
N PRO A 60 -9.07 -5.04 9.90
CA PRO A 60 -9.55 -6.31 9.39
C PRO A 60 -10.25 -6.13 8.03
N CYS A 61 -10.08 -7.09 7.14
CA CYS A 61 -10.51 -7.04 5.73
C CYS A 61 -11.99 -6.72 5.55
N GLU A 62 -12.81 -7.47 6.27
CA GLU A 62 -14.21 -7.19 6.57
C GLU A 62 -14.61 -5.72 6.80
N ALA A 63 -13.79 -4.92 7.49
CA ALA A 63 -14.12 -3.54 7.80
C ALA A 63 -13.86 -2.58 6.63
N VAL A 64 -12.94 -2.93 5.72
CA VAL A 64 -12.40 -2.01 4.70
C VAL A 64 -12.68 -2.43 3.27
N SER A 65 -12.93 -3.72 3.03
CA SER A 65 -13.23 -4.31 1.73
C SER A 65 -14.72 -4.58 1.52
N THR A 66 -15.60 -4.08 2.40
CA THR A 66 -17.05 -4.27 2.25
C THR A 66 -17.61 -3.42 1.09
N PRO A 67 -18.25 -4.01 0.06
CA PRO A 67 -18.88 -3.28 -1.02
C PRO A 67 -20.06 -2.50 -0.50
N GLY A 68 -20.26 -1.32 -1.06
CA GLY A 68 -21.22 -0.35 -0.55
C GLY A 68 -20.73 0.38 0.71
N LEU A 69 -19.47 0.19 1.14
CA LEU A 69 -18.77 1.24 1.88
C LEU A 69 -18.76 2.47 1.00
N VAL A 70 -19.48 3.49 1.46
CA VAL A 70 -19.51 4.78 0.80
C VAL A 70 -18.30 5.57 1.26
N PRO A 71 -17.67 6.35 0.37
CA PRO A 71 -16.66 7.29 0.79
C PRO A 71 -17.27 8.28 1.78
N ARG A 72 -16.47 8.68 2.77
CA ARG A 72 -16.83 9.73 3.73
C ARG A 72 -16.95 11.09 3.04
N SER A 73 -16.20 11.26 1.97
CA SER A 73 -16.34 12.34 0.99
C SER A 73 -15.65 11.91 -0.29
N ALA A 74 -16.23 12.26 -1.43
CA ALA A 74 -15.63 11.99 -2.72
C ALA A 74 -16.13 12.95 -3.78
N ARG A 75 -15.32 13.18 -4.81
CA ARG A 75 -15.69 13.87 -6.02
C ARG A 75 -14.81 13.38 -7.15
N ASN A 76 -15.42 13.04 -8.28
CA ASN A 76 -14.75 12.61 -9.51
C ASN A 76 -13.76 11.43 -9.40
N ILE A 77 -13.73 10.76 -8.24
CA ILE A 77 -12.91 9.59 -7.97
C ILE A 77 -13.79 8.59 -7.22
N THR A 78 -13.88 7.38 -7.74
CA THR A 78 -14.59 6.28 -7.09
C THR A 78 -13.61 5.21 -6.62
N HIS A 79 -13.88 4.62 -5.46
CA HIS A 79 -13.18 3.41 -5.01
C HIS A 79 -13.64 2.22 -5.85
N VAL A 80 -12.70 1.35 -6.23
CA VAL A 80 -12.89 0.27 -7.19
C VAL A 80 -12.57 -1.08 -6.57
N ALA A 81 -11.42 -1.22 -5.91
CA ALA A 81 -10.99 -2.47 -5.30
C ALA A 81 -10.13 -2.22 -4.06
N ASN A 82 -10.04 -3.22 -3.20
CA ASN A 82 -9.19 -3.19 -2.02
C ASN A 82 -8.58 -4.58 -1.78
N VAL A 83 -7.27 -4.64 -1.58
CA VAL A 83 -6.56 -5.79 -1.04
C VAL A 83 -6.10 -5.45 0.38
N CYS A 84 -6.66 -6.13 1.35
CA CYS A 84 -6.55 -5.83 2.78
C CYS A 84 -5.64 -6.81 3.53
N GLY A 85 -5.55 -6.64 4.86
CA GLY A 85 -4.83 -7.56 5.75
C GLY A 85 -3.33 -7.28 5.86
N PHE A 86 -2.89 -6.09 5.48
CA PHE A 86 -1.52 -5.61 5.64
C PHE A 86 -1.46 -4.09 5.63
N VAL A 87 -0.34 -3.55 6.08
CA VAL A 87 -0.01 -2.12 5.99
C VAL A 87 0.62 -1.89 4.62
N GLY A 88 -0.04 -1.16 3.73
CA GLY A 88 0.55 -0.75 2.45
C GLY A 88 1.29 0.58 2.60
N THR A 89 2.45 0.70 1.96
CA THR A 89 3.25 1.94 1.93
C THR A 89 3.38 2.48 0.51
N ASP A 90 4.58 2.58 -0.04
CA ASP A 90 4.80 3.04 -1.39
C ASP A 90 4.39 2.00 -2.44
N VAL A 91 4.00 2.47 -3.63
CA VAL A 91 3.55 1.63 -4.75
C VAL A 91 4.37 1.93 -5.99
N GLU A 92 4.80 0.91 -6.73
CA GLU A 92 5.44 1.06 -8.04
C GLU A 92 4.83 0.15 -9.10
N PHE A 93 5.05 0.42 -10.38
CA PHE A 93 4.39 -0.32 -11.46
C PHE A 93 5.34 -0.80 -12.54
N GLN A 94 5.08 -2.00 -13.03
CA GLN A 94 5.64 -2.49 -14.28
C GLN A 94 4.67 -3.45 -14.99
N SER A 95 4.83 -3.64 -16.28
CA SER A 95 4.18 -4.65 -17.10
C SER A 95 5.19 -5.76 -17.46
N ARG A 96 4.66 -6.94 -17.80
CA ARG A 96 5.42 -8.04 -18.42
C ARG A 96 4.56 -8.72 -19.47
N THR A 97 5.19 -9.39 -20.41
CA THR A 97 4.49 -10.19 -21.43
C THR A 97 4.66 -11.68 -21.12
N ASP A 98 3.55 -12.40 -21.04
CA ASP A 98 3.55 -13.85 -20.80
C ASP A 98 3.96 -14.65 -22.05
N ALA A 99 4.08 -15.97 -21.92
CA ALA A 99 4.48 -16.87 -23.00
C ALA A 99 3.45 -16.93 -24.15
N ALA A 100 2.20 -16.50 -23.90
CA ALA A 100 1.14 -16.41 -24.89
C ALA A 100 1.09 -15.05 -25.60
N GLY A 101 1.95 -14.10 -25.22
CA GLY A 101 1.99 -12.76 -25.79
C GLY A 101 0.99 -11.77 -25.16
N LYS A 102 0.34 -12.14 -24.05
CA LYS A 102 -0.53 -11.23 -23.30
C LYS A 102 0.32 -10.33 -22.42
N VAL A 103 0.01 -9.03 -22.42
CA VAL A 103 0.61 -8.06 -21.50
C VAL A 103 -0.15 -8.10 -20.17
N HIS A 104 0.61 -8.22 -19.09
CA HIS A 104 0.15 -8.14 -17.72
C HIS A 104 0.73 -6.91 -17.06
N ASP A 105 -0.06 -6.27 -16.20
CA ASP A 105 0.29 -5.09 -15.44
C ASP A 105 0.43 -5.42 -13.97
N TYR A 106 1.47 -4.93 -13.31
CA TYR A 106 1.80 -5.26 -11.93
C TYR A 106 2.00 -4.03 -11.08
N ALA A 107 1.43 -4.07 -9.87
CA ALA A 107 1.71 -3.14 -8.79
C ALA A 107 2.62 -3.83 -7.76
N PHE A 108 3.74 -3.21 -7.47
CA PHE A 108 4.70 -3.55 -6.43
C PHE A 108 4.33 -2.69 -5.23
N VAL A 109 4.01 -3.29 -4.10
CA VAL A 109 3.48 -2.59 -2.93
C VAL A 109 4.38 -2.88 -1.74
N GLY A 110 4.96 -1.82 -1.21
CA GLY A 110 5.71 -1.85 0.03
C GLY A 110 4.85 -2.20 1.23
N THR A 111 5.44 -2.85 2.22
CA THR A 111 4.71 -3.19 3.45
C THR A 111 5.54 -2.96 4.71
N MET A 112 4.92 -2.41 5.75
CA MET A 112 5.59 -2.28 7.05
C MET A 112 5.65 -3.62 7.77
N GLY A 113 6.72 -4.38 7.56
CA GLY A 113 7.02 -5.63 8.28
C GLY A 113 6.64 -6.94 7.56
N ALA A 114 6.27 -6.89 6.28
CA ALA A 114 6.06 -8.09 5.46
C ALA A 114 6.83 -8.08 4.12
N GLY A 115 7.76 -7.13 3.96
CA GLY A 115 8.57 -6.91 2.76
C GLY A 115 7.76 -6.35 1.59
N LEU A 116 7.93 -6.92 0.41
CA LEU A 116 7.31 -6.47 -0.84
C LEU A 116 6.20 -7.43 -1.27
N ARG A 117 5.05 -6.89 -1.70
CA ARG A 117 3.98 -7.64 -2.37
C ARG A 117 3.86 -7.22 -3.81
N ILE A 118 3.62 -8.18 -4.69
CA ILE A 118 3.48 -7.94 -6.13
C ILE A 118 2.09 -8.41 -6.52
N PHE A 119 1.28 -7.51 -7.04
CA PHE A 119 -0.08 -7.78 -7.49
C PHE A 119 -0.18 -7.62 -9.00
N ASP A 120 -0.73 -8.61 -9.71
CA ASP A 120 -1.24 -8.42 -11.06
C ASP A 120 -2.51 -7.55 -10.97
N VAL A 121 -2.45 -6.38 -11.61
CA VAL A 121 -3.47 -5.35 -11.70
C VAL A 121 -3.97 -5.14 -13.14
N THR A 122 -3.71 -6.10 -14.04
CA THR A 122 -4.24 -6.10 -15.42
C THR A 122 -5.76 -5.91 -15.43
N ASN A 123 -6.45 -6.48 -14.44
CA ASN A 123 -7.81 -6.10 -14.09
C ASN A 123 -7.79 -5.27 -12.79
N PRO A 124 -7.93 -3.94 -12.85
CA PRO A 124 -7.85 -3.06 -11.67
C PRO A 124 -9.01 -3.27 -10.69
N THR A 125 -10.13 -3.86 -11.14
CA THR A 125 -11.25 -4.22 -10.26
C THR A 125 -10.96 -5.45 -9.41
N ARG A 126 -9.92 -6.21 -9.76
CA ARG A 126 -9.55 -7.48 -9.11
C ARG A 126 -8.04 -7.71 -9.07
N PRO A 127 -7.29 -6.94 -8.28
CA PRO A 127 -5.87 -7.22 -8.09
C PRO A 127 -5.63 -8.63 -7.54
N THR A 128 -4.66 -9.37 -8.08
CA THR A 128 -4.34 -10.73 -7.62
C THR A 128 -2.86 -10.85 -7.25
N LEU A 129 -2.54 -11.63 -6.22
CA LEU A 129 -1.14 -11.79 -5.78
C LEU A 129 -0.34 -12.54 -6.85
N ALA A 130 0.68 -11.89 -7.39
CA ALA A 130 1.57 -12.44 -8.40
C ALA A 130 2.96 -12.80 -7.84
N GLY A 131 3.32 -12.35 -6.64
CA GLY A 131 4.60 -12.64 -6.02
C GLY A 131 4.82 -11.85 -4.73
N ARG A 132 5.92 -12.14 -4.03
CA ARG A 132 6.32 -11.43 -2.83
C ARG A 132 7.79 -11.65 -2.51
N TYR A 133 8.38 -10.69 -1.81
CA TYR A 133 9.62 -10.85 -1.05
C TYR A 133 9.28 -10.65 0.43
N THR A 134 9.53 -11.67 1.25
CA THR A 134 9.24 -11.61 2.69
C THR A 134 10.45 -11.11 3.44
N ASP A 135 10.30 -10.00 4.15
CA ASP A 135 11.29 -9.46 5.08
C ASP A 135 10.57 -8.79 6.26
N PRO A 136 11.02 -9.00 7.51
CA PRO A 136 10.34 -8.48 8.70
C PRO A 136 10.65 -7.00 8.99
N GLY A 137 11.49 -6.35 8.17
CA GLY A 137 11.89 -4.97 8.33
C GLY A 137 10.75 -3.96 8.13
N TRP A 138 10.83 -2.85 8.86
CA TRP A 138 9.95 -1.71 8.67
C TRP A 138 10.34 -0.94 7.42
N GLN A 139 9.60 -1.24 6.36
CA GLN A 139 9.79 -0.61 5.08
C GLN A 139 9.08 0.75 5.02
N ASN A 140 9.78 1.74 4.48
CA ASN A 140 9.16 2.98 4.01
C ASN A 140 8.84 2.85 2.51
N ASP A 141 9.82 3.17 1.66
CA ASP A 141 9.63 3.26 0.21
C ASP A 141 10.23 2.06 -0.54
N ILE A 142 9.71 1.83 -1.74
CA ILE A 142 10.26 0.88 -2.71
C ILE A 142 10.61 1.59 -4.00
N GLN A 143 11.60 1.06 -4.70
CA GLN A 143 11.87 1.42 -6.09
C GLN A 143 11.98 0.16 -6.93
N VAL A 144 11.45 0.17 -8.15
CA VAL A 144 11.47 -1.01 -9.03
C VAL A 144 11.93 -0.62 -10.43
N ARG A 145 12.97 -1.31 -10.93
CA ARG A 145 13.54 -1.13 -12.27
C ARG A 145 13.85 -2.47 -12.90
N GLY A 146 13.20 -2.79 -14.01
CA GLY A 146 13.35 -4.08 -14.66
C GLY A 146 13.25 -5.20 -13.62
N ASP A 147 14.32 -5.99 -13.50
CA ASP A 147 14.37 -7.15 -12.61
C ASP A 147 14.98 -6.85 -11.23
N THR A 148 15.03 -5.59 -10.81
CA THR A 148 15.53 -5.15 -9.51
C THR A 148 14.48 -4.37 -8.74
N ALA A 149 14.24 -4.76 -7.50
CA ALA A 149 13.53 -3.97 -6.51
C ALA A 149 14.49 -3.53 -5.40
N VAL A 150 14.31 -2.31 -4.91
CA VAL A 150 15.02 -1.76 -3.75
C VAL A 150 13.98 -1.49 -2.68
N ILE A 151 14.27 -1.88 -1.45
CA ILE A 151 13.35 -1.81 -0.31
C ILE A 151 14.07 -1.06 0.81
N SER A 152 13.54 0.10 1.20
CA SER A 152 14.20 1.01 2.15
C SER A 152 13.71 0.81 3.58
N PHE A 153 14.63 0.82 4.53
CA PHE A 153 14.38 0.61 5.95
C PHE A 153 14.98 1.74 6.79
N ASP A 154 14.13 2.34 7.61
CA ASP A 154 14.52 3.33 8.60
C ASP A 154 15.34 2.74 9.76
N PRO A 155 16.01 3.58 10.59
CA PRO A 155 16.75 3.08 11.74
C PRO A 155 15.81 2.56 12.81
N VAL A 156 16.11 1.37 13.33
CA VAL A 156 15.31 0.77 14.40
C VAL A 156 15.75 1.31 15.76
N ILE A 157 14.80 1.88 16.52
CA ILE A 157 15.03 2.33 17.91
C ILE A 157 14.81 1.19 18.92
N VAL A 158 13.95 0.18 18.63
CA VAL A 158 13.85 -1.11 19.38
C VAL A 158 12.95 -2.14 18.66
N GLY A 159 13.28 -3.45 18.67
CA GLY A 159 12.37 -4.57 18.32
C GLY A 159 12.84 -5.55 17.22
N PRO A 160 12.09 -6.64 16.95
CA PRO A 160 12.41 -7.67 15.93
C PRO A 160 12.19 -7.21 14.47
N HIS A 161 11.94 -5.93 14.23
CA HIS A 161 11.46 -5.39 12.95
C HIS A 161 12.58 -4.80 12.08
N VAL A 162 13.61 -5.60 11.84
CA VAL A 162 14.79 -5.23 11.05
C VAL A 162 14.89 -6.20 9.88
N SER A 163 15.28 -5.72 8.70
CA SER A 163 15.64 -6.63 7.61
C SER A 163 16.61 -7.71 8.07
N GLU A 164 16.36 -8.93 7.61
CA GLU A 164 17.18 -10.08 8.02
C GLU A 164 18.63 -9.87 7.59
N CYS A 165 18.84 -9.32 6.39
CA CYS A 165 20.15 -9.02 5.86
C CYS A 165 20.85 -7.90 6.65
N LEU A 166 20.14 -6.81 6.98
CA LEU A 166 20.70 -5.71 7.76
C LEU A 166 21.12 -6.16 9.17
N ARG A 167 20.33 -7.04 9.79
CA ARG A 167 20.65 -7.68 11.07
C ARG A 167 21.89 -8.55 10.96
N ALA A 168 22.01 -9.36 9.91
CA ALA A 168 23.19 -10.20 9.67
C ALA A 168 24.47 -9.35 9.51
N LYS A 169 24.37 -8.16 8.92
CA LYS A 169 25.49 -7.20 8.80
C LYS A 169 25.75 -6.39 10.07
N GLN A 170 24.88 -6.46 11.09
CA GLN A 170 24.99 -5.74 12.37
C GLN A 170 24.78 -6.68 13.59
N PRO A 171 25.63 -7.70 13.78
CA PRO A 171 25.34 -8.81 14.71
C PRO A 171 25.40 -8.44 16.20
N THR A 172 26.03 -7.32 16.57
CA THR A 172 26.23 -6.92 17.97
C THR A 172 25.15 -5.96 18.48
N ALA A 173 24.67 -5.07 17.61
CA ALA A 173 23.56 -4.16 17.86
C ALA A 173 23.08 -3.60 16.52
N VAL A 174 21.81 -3.80 16.19
CA VAL A 174 21.20 -3.10 15.06
C VAL A 174 21.01 -1.65 15.46
N ARG A 175 21.78 -0.76 14.83
CA ARG A 175 21.74 0.68 15.09
C ARG A 175 21.44 1.49 13.85
N GLN A 176 21.59 0.89 12.67
CA GLN A 176 21.32 1.53 11.40
C GLN A 176 20.29 0.74 10.58
N GLY A 177 19.48 1.49 9.85
CA GLY A 177 18.68 0.98 8.75
C GLY A 177 19.50 0.84 7.48
N GLY A 178 18.84 0.78 6.34
CA GLY A 178 19.50 0.41 5.10
C GLY A 178 18.52 0.12 3.97
N ALA A 179 19.00 -0.54 2.93
CA ALA A 179 18.16 -1.00 1.84
C ALA A 179 18.46 -2.46 1.49
N ASP A 180 17.43 -3.24 1.18
CA ASP A 180 17.60 -4.53 0.52
C ASP A 180 17.53 -4.34 -0.99
N ILE A 181 18.39 -5.06 -1.71
CA ILE A 181 18.40 -5.12 -3.17
C ILE A 181 17.93 -6.51 -3.56
N VAL A 182 16.76 -6.57 -4.18
CA VAL A 182 16.04 -7.81 -4.47
C VAL A 182 15.95 -8.02 -5.98
N ARG A 183 16.31 -9.22 -6.44
CA ARG A 183 16.09 -9.65 -7.81
C ARG A 183 14.66 -10.12 -7.98
N LEU A 184 13.99 -9.63 -9.01
CA LEU A 184 12.70 -10.08 -9.48
C LEU A 184 12.91 -11.03 -10.66
N THR A 185 12.35 -12.24 -10.60
CA THR A 185 12.39 -13.20 -11.70
C THR A 185 10.97 -13.48 -12.16
N PHE A 186 10.62 -12.97 -13.34
CA PHE A 186 9.31 -13.16 -13.94
C PHE A 186 9.23 -14.52 -14.65
N ASP A 187 8.22 -15.32 -14.32
CA ASP A 187 7.89 -16.56 -15.02
C ASP A 187 6.77 -16.28 -16.03
N ALA A 188 7.13 -16.30 -17.31
CA ALA A 188 6.20 -16.05 -18.41
C ALA A 188 5.17 -17.18 -18.60
N ALA A 189 5.38 -18.37 -18.06
CA ALA A 189 4.40 -19.46 -18.16
C ALA A 189 3.23 -19.28 -17.20
N THR A 190 3.48 -18.71 -16.01
CA THR A 190 2.49 -18.49 -14.95
C THR A 190 2.07 -17.04 -14.78
N ALA A 191 2.78 -16.11 -15.42
CA ALA A 191 2.63 -14.66 -15.24
C ALA A 191 2.84 -14.21 -13.77
N THR A 192 3.78 -14.85 -13.07
CA THR A 192 4.09 -14.58 -11.65
C THR A 192 5.57 -14.25 -11.45
N PHE A 193 5.91 -13.73 -10.27
CA PHE A 193 7.26 -13.37 -9.87
C PHE A 193 7.76 -14.27 -8.73
N THR A 194 9.01 -14.70 -8.86
CA THR A 194 9.83 -15.16 -7.73
C THR A 194 10.85 -14.08 -7.38
N THR A 195 11.24 -14.00 -6.10
CA THR A 195 12.15 -12.97 -5.61
C THR A 195 13.34 -13.59 -4.89
N ALA A 196 14.51 -12.97 -5.01
CA ALA A 196 15.69 -13.37 -4.26
C ALA A 196 16.49 -12.14 -3.81
N LEU A 197 16.89 -12.10 -2.54
CA LEU A 197 17.83 -11.10 -2.05
C LEU A 197 19.16 -11.22 -2.81
N VAL A 198 19.64 -10.12 -3.38
CA VAL A 198 20.95 -10.02 -4.03
C VAL A 198 22.00 -9.59 -3.03
N ASP A 199 21.72 -8.47 -2.33
CA ASP A 199 22.55 -7.92 -1.27
C ASP A 199 21.71 -6.92 -0.46
N CYS A 200 22.24 -6.43 0.66
CA CYS A 200 21.69 -5.28 1.36
C CYS A 200 22.76 -4.24 1.67
N TYR A 201 22.37 -2.98 1.76
CA TYR A 201 23.25 -1.88 2.12
C TYR A 201 22.89 -1.37 3.51
N VAL A 202 23.86 -1.34 4.44
CA VAL A 202 23.70 -0.69 5.75
C VAL A 202 24.16 0.76 5.64
N VAL A 203 23.29 1.68 6.04
CA VAL A 203 23.61 3.11 6.07
C VAL A 203 24.83 3.37 6.95
N GLN A 204 25.77 4.16 6.43
CA GLN A 204 27.03 4.45 7.13
C GLN A 204 26.89 5.56 8.17
N THR A 205 25.85 6.38 8.04
CA THR A 205 25.47 7.38 9.05
C THR A 205 25.02 6.69 10.34
N SER A 206 25.77 6.89 11.43
CA SER A 206 25.49 6.28 12.73
C SER A 206 24.10 6.61 13.27
N GLY A 207 23.36 5.59 13.72
CA GLY A 207 22.04 5.75 14.33
C GLY A 207 20.95 6.17 13.34
N ASN A 208 21.12 5.85 12.06
CA ASN A 208 20.29 6.34 10.98
C ASN A 208 19.93 5.25 9.97
N GLY A 209 18.95 5.48 9.11
CA GLY A 209 18.49 4.51 8.11
C GLY A 209 18.34 5.12 6.73
N ALA A 210 17.84 4.31 5.80
CA ALA A 210 17.41 4.77 4.49
C ALA A 210 15.93 5.10 4.63
N HIS A 211 15.63 6.38 4.84
CA HIS A 211 14.23 6.79 4.94
C HIS A 211 13.54 6.56 3.59
N ASN A 212 14.20 7.01 2.52
CA ASN A 212 13.90 6.70 1.13
C ASN A 212 15.19 6.23 0.43
N ALA A 213 15.01 5.56 -0.70
CA ALA A 213 16.10 5.24 -1.60
C ALA A 213 15.67 5.40 -3.05
N THR A 214 16.19 6.40 -3.76
CA THR A 214 15.81 6.67 -5.16
C THR A 214 16.83 6.10 -6.12
N LEU A 215 16.38 5.24 -7.03
CA LEU A 215 17.24 4.65 -8.04
C LEU A 215 17.55 5.67 -9.14
N HIS A 216 18.84 5.85 -9.46
CA HIS A 216 19.24 6.76 -10.52
C HIS A 216 18.72 6.30 -11.90
N PRO A 217 18.38 7.22 -12.84
CA PRO A 217 17.94 6.89 -14.20
C PRO A 217 18.89 5.98 -15.00
N SER A 218 20.17 5.89 -14.67
CA SER A 218 21.07 4.91 -15.30
C SER A 218 20.91 3.48 -14.77
N GLY A 219 20.40 3.31 -13.55
CA GLY A 219 20.27 2.03 -12.86
C GLY A 219 21.55 1.55 -12.18
N ASP A 220 22.63 2.32 -12.29
CA ASP A 220 23.95 1.93 -11.77
C ASP A 220 24.15 2.25 -10.29
N TRP A 221 23.34 3.16 -9.74
CA TRP A 221 23.49 3.60 -8.35
C TRP A 221 22.17 4.04 -7.72
N LEU A 222 22.20 4.08 -6.40
CA LEU A 222 21.09 4.41 -5.53
C LEU A 222 21.45 5.64 -4.70
N ALA A 223 20.55 6.62 -4.64
CA ALA A 223 20.57 7.70 -3.67
C ALA A 223 19.87 7.22 -2.39
N ILE A 224 20.62 7.04 -1.31
CA ILE A 224 20.06 6.71 0.00
C ILE A 224 19.85 8.00 0.79
N ASP A 225 18.59 8.33 1.04
CA ASP A 225 18.19 9.52 1.77
C ASP A 225 18.24 9.26 3.28
N THR A 226 19.16 9.95 3.95
CA THR A 226 19.42 9.71 5.37
C THR A 226 18.63 10.64 6.29
N THR A 227 17.84 11.60 5.79
CA THR A 227 17.08 12.60 6.58
C THR A 227 17.87 13.41 7.62
N ARG A 228 19.21 13.28 7.67
CA ARG A 228 20.07 13.96 8.65
C ARG A 228 21.33 14.59 8.08
N THR A 229 22.01 13.89 7.16
CA THR A 229 23.39 14.25 6.78
C THR A 229 23.62 14.28 5.27
N GLY A 230 22.54 14.41 4.50
CA GLY A 230 22.54 14.33 3.04
C GLY A 230 22.31 12.92 2.54
N VAL A 231 22.89 12.61 1.37
CA VAL A 231 22.60 11.41 0.58
C VAL A 231 23.83 10.52 0.47
N GLU A 232 23.65 9.21 0.68
CA GLU A 232 24.69 8.20 0.44
C GLU A 232 24.53 7.62 -0.98
N VAL A 233 25.57 7.75 -1.80
CA VAL A 233 25.61 7.27 -3.19
C VAL A 233 26.16 5.84 -3.18
N VAL A 234 25.31 4.87 -3.49
CA VAL A 234 25.64 3.43 -3.43
C VAL A 234 25.75 2.85 -4.83
N ASP A 235 26.89 2.25 -5.17
CA ASP A 235 27.16 1.66 -6.50
C ASP A 235 26.58 0.25 -6.59
N LEU A 236 25.55 0.09 -7.42
CA LEU A 236 24.84 -1.18 -7.66
C LEU A 236 25.57 -2.11 -8.64
N ARG A 237 26.60 -1.63 -9.33
CA ARG A 237 27.44 -2.47 -10.22
C ARG A 237 28.48 -3.26 -9.42
N SER A 238 28.66 -2.91 -8.15
CA SER A 238 29.60 -3.57 -7.24
C SER A 238 28.95 -4.71 -6.48
N SER A 239 29.74 -5.75 -6.17
CA SER A 239 29.31 -6.88 -5.35
C SER A 239 30.39 -7.19 -4.31
N PRO A 240 30.16 -7.00 -3.01
CA PRO A 240 28.93 -6.44 -2.41
C PRO A 240 28.70 -4.97 -2.79
N VAL A 241 27.45 -4.51 -2.68
CA VAL A 241 27.12 -3.10 -2.90
C VAL A 241 27.80 -2.23 -1.85
N ARG A 242 28.31 -1.07 -2.25
CA ARG A 242 29.03 -0.16 -1.35
C ARG A 242 28.77 1.29 -1.67
N MET A 243 28.85 2.11 -0.62
CA MET A 243 28.90 3.56 -0.77
C MET A 243 30.18 3.95 -1.50
N VAL A 244 30.05 4.79 -2.51
CA VAL A 244 31.18 5.36 -3.27
C VAL A 244 31.33 6.85 -3.03
N ARG A 245 30.26 7.53 -2.60
CA ARG A 245 30.30 8.96 -2.24
C ARG A 245 29.22 9.30 -1.21
N LYS A 246 29.47 10.34 -0.43
CA LYS A 246 28.47 11.03 0.40
C LYS A 246 28.23 12.41 -0.21
N ILE A 247 27.00 12.73 -0.60
CA ILE A 247 26.60 14.10 -0.90
C ILE A 247 26.30 14.77 0.45
N PRO A 248 27.09 15.76 0.88
CA PRO A 248 26.96 16.32 2.22
C PRO A 248 25.72 17.21 2.35
N ALA A 249 25.23 17.39 3.57
CA ALA A 249 24.10 18.28 3.87
C ALA A 249 24.35 19.75 3.47
N THR A 250 25.60 20.18 3.28
CA THR A 250 25.91 21.51 2.73
C THR A 250 25.53 21.64 1.25
N VAL A 251 25.36 20.54 0.53
CA VAL A 251 24.96 20.51 -0.89
C VAL A 251 23.46 20.28 -1.04
N ILE A 252 22.90 19.36 -0.23
CA ILE A 252 21.55 18.81 -0.44
C ILE A 252 20.68 18.81 0.82
N GLY A 253 21.12 19.47 1.90
CA GLY A 253 20.39 19.49 3.16
C GLY A 253 20.21 18.11 3.81
N SER A 254 19.18 18.00 4.63
CA SER A 254 18.75 16.76 5.26
C SER A 254 17.76 16.02 4.35
N ALA A 255 18.19 15.69 3.14
CA ALA A 255 17.35 15.07 2.12
C ALA A 255 16.53 13.90 2.69
N HIS A 256 15.23 14.01 2.51
CA HIS A 256 14.22 13.06 2.96
C HIS A 256 13.71 12.20 1.82
N ASP A 257 13.46 12.86 0.69
CA ASP A 257 13.10 12.24 -0.57
C ASP A 257 13.82 12.97 -1.70
N THR A 258 14.22 12.20 -2.71
CA THR A 258 14.97 12.68 -3.86
C THR A 258 14.37 12.15 -5.15
N SER A 259 14.37 12.99 -6.18
CA SER A 259 14.05 12.59 -7.55
C SER A 259 15.11 13.11 -8.52
N PHE A 260 15.07 12.62 -9.75
CA PHE A 260 16.05 12.97 -10.78
C PHE A 260 15.38 13.59 -12.01
N SER A 261 16.11 14.44 -12.71
CA SER A 261 15.78 14.79 -14.10
C SER A 261 15.82 13.55 -15.01
N ALA A 262 15.18 13.64 -16.17
CA ALA A 262 15.12 12.53 -17.14
C ALA A 262 16.51 12.00 -17.56
N ASP A 263 17.52 12.87 -17.63
CA ASP A 263 18.91 12.52 -17.95
C ASP A 263 19.74 12.06 -16.73
N GLY A 264 19.16 12.12 -15.52
CA GLY A 264 19.82 11.76 -14.27
C GLY A 264 20.81 12.80 -13.74
N ASN A 265 21.04 13.90 -14.46
CA ASN A 265 22.11 14.85 -14.12
C ASN A 265 21.71 15.83 -13.00
N THR A 266 20.42 16.04 -12.78
CA THR A 266 19.90 16.92 -11.74
C THR A 266 19.16 16.10 -10.70
N MET A 267 19.45 16.33 -9.42
CA MET A 267 18.74 15.79 -8.27
C MET A 267 17.90 16.90 -7.65
N TYR A 268 16.62 16.62 -7.40
CA TYR A 268 15.71 17.45 -6.62
C TYR A 268 15.51 16.80 -5.26
N ALA A 269 15.75 17.53 -4.18
CA ALA A 269 15.71 16.97 -2.84
C ALA A 269 14.84 17.82 -1.91
N ALA A 270 13.81 17.18 -1.34
CA ALA A 270 13.05 17.74 -0.24
C ALA A 270 13.84 17.55 1.07
N SER A 271 14.10 18.63 1.80
CA SER A 271 14.84 18.60 3.06
C SER A 271 14.01 19.20 4.21
N PRO A 272 13.40 18.36 5.06
CA PRO A 272 12.65 18.77 6.23
C PRO A 272 13.43 19.77 7.10
N GLY A 273 12.78 20.85 7.50
CA GLY A 273 13.38 21.90 8.32
C GLY A 273 14.33 22.87 7.59
N ASN A 274 14.66 22.63 6.31
CA ASN A 274 15.54 23.47 5.51
C ASN A 274 14.83 24.12 4.32
N GLY A 275 14.36 23.32 3.37
CA GLY A 275 13.90 23.77 2.05
C GLY A 275 14.01 22.66 1.01
N THR A 276 13.92 23.06 -0.25
CA THR A 276 14.10 22.16 -1.40
C THR A 276 15.38 22.52 -2.14
N PHE A 277 16.25 21.52 -2.35
CA PHE A 277 17.52 21.70 -3.04
C PHE A 277 17.43 21.18 -4.48
N ILE A 278 18.11 21.88 -5.38
CA ILE A 278 18.39 21.42 -6.74
C ILE A 278 19.90 21.25 -6.81
N ALA A 279 20.38 20.05 -7.12
CA ALA A 279 21.80 19.75 -7.19
C ALA A 279 22.18 19.09 -8.51
N ASP A 280 23.37 19.42 -8.99
CA ASP A 280 23.97 18.77 -10.13
C ASP A 280 24.78 17.56 -9.65
N VAL A 281 24.38 16.39 -10.14
CA VAL A 281 24.94 15.07 -9.81
C VAL A 281 25.53 14.38 -11.04
N THR A 282 25.76 15.10 -12.15
CA THR A 282 26.35 14.53 -13.37
C THR A 282 27.68 13.83 -13.05
N ASN A 283 27.89 12.61 -13.54
CA ASN A 283 29.11 11.84 -13.31
C ASN A 283 29.48 11.70 -11.81
N ILE A 284 28.50 11.41 -10.95
CA ILE A 284 28.66 11.38 -9.49
C ILE A 284 29.79 10.47 -8.98
N PHE A 285 30.21 9.47 -9.76
CA PHE A 285 31.34 8.63 -9.39
C PHE A 285 32.69 9.35 -9.51
N GLU A 286 32.82 10.31 -10.42
CA GLU A 286 34.08 10.97 -10.77
C GLU A 286 34.25 12.32 -10.09
N ARG A 287 33.16 12.98 -9.71
CA ARG A 287 33.19 14.31 -9.07
C ARG A 287 32.17 14.46 -7.95
N ASP A 288 32.36 15.49 -7.15
CA ASP A 288 31.39 15.89 -6.14
C ASP A 288 30.15 16.55 -6.77
N ALA A 289 29.01 16.34 -6.12
CA ALA A 289 27.78 17.05 -6.42
C ALA A 289 27.87 18.51 -5.96
N THR A 290 27.16 19.39 -6.66
CA THR A 290 27.14 20.83 -6.36
C THR A 290 25.71 21.35 -6.34
N THR A 291 25.40 22.23 -5.39
CA THR A 291 24.10 22.91 -5.35
C THR A 291 23.95 23.83 -6.55
N VAL A 292 22.86 23.68 -7.29
CA VAL A 292 22.45 24.55 -8.41
C VAL A 292 21.56 25.67 -7.88
N ALA A 293 20.57 25.32 -7.05
CA ALA A 293 19.68 26.28 -6.40
C ALA A 293 19.13 25.72 -5.09
N PHE A 294 18.60 26.63 -4.27
CA PHE A 294 17.94 26.33 -3.00
C PHE A 294 16.68 27.17 -2.88
N ILE A 295 15.56 26.49 -2.66
CA ILE A 295 14.26 27.10 -2.40
C ILE A 295 14.01 27.02 -0.89
N PRO A 296 14.04 28.14 -0.15
CA PRO A 296 13.83 28.12 1.29
C PRO A 296 12.37 27.77 1.62
N ASN A 297 12.15 27.13 2.77
CA ASN A 297 10.79 26.87 3.27
C ASN A 297 9.96 28.15 3.46
N ASN A 298 10.61 29.22 3.93
CA ASN A 298 9.98 30.52 4.11
C ASN A 298 10.21 31.39 2.88
N THR A 299 9.24 31.42 1.96
CA THR A 299 9.29 32.23 0.72
C THR A 299 8.45 33.50 0.81
N GLU A 300 7.53 33.56 1.78
CA GLU A 300 6.63 34.69 2.01
C GLU A 300 6.83 35.30 3.42
N PRO A 301 6.49 36.59 3.63
CA PRO A 301 6.52 37.21 4.95
C PRO A 301 5.65 36.46 5.98
N GLY A 302 6.07 36.46 7.24
CA GLY A 302 5.34 35.83 8.36
C GLY A 302 5.91 34.49 8.84
N GLY A 303 6.95 33.95 8.19
CA GLY A 303 7.60 32.71 8.61
C GLY A 303 6.62 31.55 8.73
N SER A 304 6.80 30.68 9.75
CA SER A 304 5.94 29.50 9.98
C SER A 304 4.47 29.81 10.30
N SER A 305 4.14 31.08 10.62
CA SER A 305 2.75 31.51 10.83
C SER A 305 1.99 31.74 9.52
N ASN A 306 2.72 32.00 8.42
CA ASN A 306 2.11 32.11 7.10
C ASN A 306 1.84 30.71 6.55
N PRO A 307 0.58 30.35 6.26
CA PRO A 307 0.25 29.02 5.76
C PRO A 307 0.88 28.69 4.42
N ARG A 308 1.26 29.68 3.61
CA ARG A 308 1.96 29.49 2.32
C ARG A 308 3.46 29.19 2.46
N ASN A 309 4.00 29.29 3.68
CA ASN A 309 5.37 28.85 3.96
C ASN A 309 5.37 27.38 4.37
N VAL A 310 6.33 26.66 3.82
CA VAL A 310 6.52 25.22 4.03
C VAL A 310 6.96 24.98 5.46
N THR A 311 6.35 24.02 6.14
CA THR A 311 6.83 23.58 7.46
C THR A 311 7.75 22.38 7.33
N THR A 312 7.35 21.41 6.51
CA THR A 312 8.07 20.16 6.30
C THR A 312 8.11 19.84 4.80
N SER A 313 9.19 20.20 4.12
CA SER A 313 9.42 19.75 2.74
C SER A 313 9.63 18.24 2.76
N HIS A 314 8.70 17.48 2.14
CA HIS A 314 8.63 16.03 2.28
C HIS A 314 9.09 15.29 1.01
N GLN A 315 8.34 15.42 -0.09
CA GLN A 315 8.70 14.89 -1.42
C GLN A 315 8.94 16.05 -2.39
N ALA A 316 9.88 15.88 -3.33
CA ALA A 316 10.10 16.80 -4.45
C ALA A 316 10.25 16.03 -5.76
N ASP A 317 9.44 16.34 -6.76
CA ASP A 317 9.48 15.74 -8.10
C ASP A 317 9.11 16.76 -9.17
N VAL A 318 9.72 16.64 -10.35
CA VAL A 318 9.49 17.55 -11.47
C VAL A 318 8.47 16.95 -12.44
N SER A 319 7.61 17.77 -13.01
CA SER A 319 6.69 17.40 -14.10
C SER A 319 7.42 16.70 -15.26
N SER A 320 6.66 15.91 -16.05
CA SER A 320 7.23 15.04 -17.08
C SER A 320 7.98 15.77 -18.21
N ASP A 321 7.72 17.06 -18.40
CA ASP A 321 8.44 17.92 -19.34
C ASP A 321 9.66 18.63 -18.71
N GLY A 322 9.90 18.41 -17.41
CA GLY A 322 11.02 18.97 -16.66
C GLY A 322 10.85 20.44 -16.27
N LYS A 323 9.66 21.04 -16.41
CA LYS A 323 9.48 22.50 -16.31
C LYS A 323 8.98 22.99 -14.98
N VAL A 324 8.15 22.20 -14.31
CA VAL A 324 7.55 22.55 -13.02
C VAL A 324 8.03 21.57 -11.96
N LEU A 325 8.75 22.07 -10.97
CA LEU A 325 9.08 21.35 -9.74
C LEU A 325 7.89 21.42 -8.78
N VAL A 326 7.46 20.27 -8.31
CA VAL A 326 6.39 20.09 -7.35
C VAL A 326 6.99 19.51 -6.08
N PHE A 327 6.70 20.12 -4.93
CA PHE A 327 7.06 19.52 -3.66
C PHE A 327 5.96 19.64 -2.61
N THR A 328 5.89 18.63 -1.75
CA THR A 328 4.87 18.48 -0.73
C THR A 328 5.29 19.13 0.58
N ASP A 329 4.35 19.80 1.24
CA ASP A 329 4.46 20.30 2.61
C ASP A 329 3.67 19.40 3.53
N GLU A 330 4.38 18.57 4.28
CA GLU A 330 3.80 17.67 5.27
C GLU A 330 3.53 18.40 6.58
N ARG A 331 2.71 19.47 6.48
CA ARG A 331 2.54 20.46 7.54
C ARG A 331 1.94 19.88 8.80
N GLY A 332 2.78 19.71 9.81
CA GLY A 332 2.38 19.12 11.08
C GLY A 332 2.92 17.71 11.32
N GLY A 333 3.80 17.22 10.44
CA GLY A 333 4.67 16.06 10.73
C GLY A 333 3.96 14.73 10.61
N GLY A 334 3.46 14.43 9.41
CA GLY A 334 2.79 13.20 9.05
C GLY A 334 1.71 12.79 10.05
N LEU A 335 1.91 11.65 10.69
CA LEU A 335 1.00 11.05 11.68
C LEU A 335 0.80 11.88 12.97
N SER A 336 1.65 12.87 13.23
CA SER A 336 1.63 13.62 14.50
C SER A 336 0.60 14.78 14.52
N ASN A 337 0.22 15.32 13.37
CA ASN A 337 -0.80 16.38 13.29
C ASN A 337 -2.21 15.81 13.15
N THR A 338 -2.90 15.89 14.26
CA THR A 338 -4.19 15.26 14.50
C THR A 338 -5.36 16.24 14.57
N ALA A 339 -5.06 17.54 14.48
CA ALA A 339 -6.02 18.63 14.52
C ALA A 339 -6.52 19.02 13.12
N CYS A 340 -6.10 18.28 12.10
CA CYS A 340 -6.54 18.57 10.77
C CYS A 340 -7.98 18.11 10.53
N ASN A 341 -8.79 18.95 9.88
CA ASN A 341 -10.23 18.77 9.73
C ASN A 341 -11.05 18.83 11.03
N THR A 342 -10.50 19.34 12.15
CA THR A 342 -11.31 19.57 13.37
C THR A 342 -12.03 20.91 13.35
N ASP A 343 -11.52 21.89 12.58
CA ASP A 343 -12.15 23.17 12.30
C ASP A 343 -11.57 23.81 11.02
N PRO A 344 -12.16 24.90 10.48
CA PRO A 344 -11.70 25.57 9.26
C PRO A 344 -10.28 26.15 9.30
N ARG A 345 -9.66 26.28 10.47
CA ARG A 345 -8.28 26.75 10.68
C ARG A 345 -7.32 25.62 11.05
N GLY A 346 -7.72 24.35 10.89
CA GLY A 346 -6.84 23.20 11.05
C GLY A 346 -5.56 23.36 10.22
N VAL A 347 -4.45 22.86 10.74
CA VAL A 347 -3.15 22.93 10.04
C VAL A 347 -3.17 21.94 8.89
N ILE A 348 -3.16 22.46 7.66
CA ILE A 348 -3.26 21.71 6.40
C ILE A 348 -1.93 21.82 5.66
N GLY A 349 -1.38 20.68 5.27
CA GLY A 349 -0.27 20.58 4.32
C GLY A 349 -0.72 20.89 2.89
N GLY A 350 0.23 21.19 2.01
CA GLY A 350 -0.07 21.61 0.64
C GLY A 350 1.01 21.22 -0.36
N MET A 351 0.80 21.58 -1.62
CA MET A 351 1.75 21.37 -2.71
C MET A 351 2.24 22.70 -3.23
N HIS A 352 3.54 22.82 -3.45
CA HIS A 352 4.17 24.04 -3.91
C HIS A 352 4.73 23.84 -5.31
N PHE A 353 4.53 24.82 -6.18
CA PHE A 353 4.85 24.74 -7.60
C PHE A 353 5.86 25.82 -7.96
N TRP A 354 6.95 25.40 -8.63
CA TRP A 354 8.04 26.26 -9.04
C TRP A 354 8.41 25.99 -10.48
N ASN A 355 8.53 27.04 -11.29
CA ASN A 355 9.14 26.96 -12.61
C ASN A 355 10.64 26.71 -12.45
N VAL A 356 11.13 25.65 -13.10
CA VAL A 356 12.52 25.23 -13.12
C VAL A 356 13.08 25.06 -14.53
N GLU A 357 12.47 25.69 -15.55
CA GLU A 357 13.07 25.78 -16.89
C GLU A 357 14.48 26.38 -16.87
N SER A 358 14.75 27.24 -15.87
CA SER A 358 16.09 27.68 -15.50
C SER A 358 16.41 27.21 -14.07
N PRO A 359 16.95 25.98 -13.87
CA PRO A 359 17.10 25.39 -12.53
C PRO A 359 17.96 26.21 -11.57
N ALA A 360 18.89 27.03 -12.08
CA ALA A 360 19.72 27.94 -11.29
C ALA A 360 18.98 29.17 -10.76
N SER A 361 17.75 29.41 -11.20
CA SER A 361 16.92 30.56 -10.82
C SER A 361 15.44 30.14 -10.83
N PRO A 362 15.04 29.24 -9.91
CA PRO A 362 13.67 28.74 -9.87
C PRO A 362 12.70 29.87 -9.48
N GLU A 363 11.51 29.89 -10.09
CA GLU A 363 10.50 30.93 -9.87
C GLU A 363 9.23 30.35 -9.27
N ARG A 364 8.68 30.97 -8.22
CA ARG A 364 7.44 30.52 -7.60
C ARG A 364 6.27 30.71 -8.55
N LEU A 365 5.53 29.63 -8.84
CA LEU A 365 4.23 29.70 -9.51
C LEU A 365 3.12 29.89 -8.49
N GLY A 366 3.13 29.08 -7.43
CA GLY A 366 2.25 29.24 -6.29
C GLY A 366 2.10 27.99 -5.44
N THR A 367 0.98 27.87 -4.75
CA THR A 367 0.72 26.83 -3.75
C THR A 367 -0.73 26.40 -3.78
N TRP A 368 -0.94 25.09 -3.65
CA TRP A 368 -2.23 24.44 -3.48
C TRP A 368 -2.37 23.86 -2.08
N PHE A 369 -3.53 24.05 -1.46
CA PHE A 369 -3.93 23.37 -0.24
C PHE A 369 -5.23 22.63 -0.49
N TYR A 370 -5.37 21.43 0.07
CA TYR A 370 -6.60 20.68 -0.15
C TYR A 370 -7.81 21.45 0.44
N PRO A 371 -8.96 21.45 -0.26
CA PRO A 371 -10.12 22.29 0.03
C PRO A 371 -10.89 21.98 1.33
N ASN A 372 -10.46 21.01 2.13
CA ASN A 372 -11.11 20.59 3.38
C ASN A 372 -12.63 20.36 3.26
N PRO A 373 -13.05 19.38 2.42
CA PRO A 373 -14.47 19.08 2.24
C PRO A 373 -15.07 18.54 3.54
N THR A 374 -16.36 18.76 3.73
CA THR A 374 -17.08 18.11 4.84
C THR A 374 -16.97 16.59 4.70
N LEU A 375 -16.47 15.94 5.75
CA LEU A 375 -16.35 14.49 5.80
C LEU A 375 -17.47 13.92 6.67
N ALA A 376 -18.16 12.90 6.17
CA ALA A 376 -19.05 12.10 7.01
C ALA A 376 -18.28 11.46 8.18
N LEU A 377 -19.03 11.11 9.24
CA LEU A 377 -18.50 10.36 10.37
C LEU A 377 -17.81 9.09 9.87
N ASP A 378 -16.69 8.75 10.49
CA ASP A 378 -15.99 7.52 10.16
C ASP A 378 -16.64 6.36 10.92
N PRO A 379 -17.30 5.41 10.22
CA PRO A 379 -17.91 4.27 10.90
C PRO A 379 -16.86 3.39 11.59
N LEU A 380 -15.58 3.49 11.20
CA LEU A 380 -14.47 2.72 11.78
C LEU A 380 -13.77 3.44 12.94
N ALA A 381 -14.20 4.66 13.31
CA ALA A 381 -13.61 5.42 14.40
C ALA A 381 -13.49 4.64 15.74
N PRO A 382 -14.48 3.82 16.17
CA PRO A 382 -14.34 3.02 17.38
C PRO A 382 -13.21 1.99 17.29
N VAL A 383 -13.09 1.29 16.16
CA VAL A 383 -12.04 0.28 15.95
C VAL A 383 -10.67 0.95 15.87
N LEU A 384 -10.56 2.04 15.11
CA LEU A 384 -9.36 2.86 15.01
C LEU A 384 -8.88 3.38 16.37
N SER A 385 -9.82 3.79 17.24
CA SER A 385 -9.49 4.23 18.60
C SER A 385 -8.89 3.12 19.47
N GLY A 386 -9.39 1.89 19.32
CA GLY A 386 -8.86 0.72 20.00
C GLY A 386 -7.46 0.32 19.52
N LEU A 387 -7.10 0.69 18.29
CA LEU A 387 -5.76 0.54 17.73
C LEU A 387 -4.81 1.68 18.10
N GLY A 388 -5.21 2.66 18.92
CA GLY A 388 -4.38 3.85 19.22
C GLY A 388 -4.37 4.90 18.10
N ARG A 389 -5.04 4.63 16.96
CA ARG A 389 -5.16 5.50 15.79
C ARG A 389 -6.39 6.40 15.93
N THR A 390 -6.39 7.28 16.94
CA THR A 390 -7.61 8.06 17.28
C THR A 390 -7.83 9.30 16.42
N LYS A 391 -6.88 9.68 15.56
CA LYS A 391 -6.86 11.01 14.96
C LYS A 391 -6.30 11.01 13.54
N ARG A 392 -6.90 11.82 12.68
CA ARG A 392 -6.60 11.90 11.25
C ARG A 392 -5.44 12.84 11.01
N ALA A 393 -4.35 12.33 10.46
CA ALA A 393 -3.44 13.15 9.66
C ALA A 393 -4.13 13.51 8.34
N CYS A 394 -3.75 14.62 7.72
CA CYS A 394 -4.36 15.12 6.47
C CYS A 394 -3.36 15.80 5.53
N THR A 395 -2.10 15.76 5.91
CA THR A 395 -1.02 16.42 5.19
C THR A 395 -0.75 15.65 3.93
N VAL A 396 -0.43 16.37 2.85
CA VAL A 396 0.05 15.70 1.65
C VAL A 396 1.35 14.94 1.98
N HIS A 397 1.48 13.73 1.44
CA HIS A 397 2.62 12.84 1.70
C HIS A 397 3.31 12.49 0.39
N VAL A 398 2.97 11.33 -0.21
CA VAL A 398 3.54 10.86 -1.48
C VAL A 398 2.62 11.16 -2.67
N LEU A 399 3.19 11.75 -3.72
CA LEU A 399 2.55 12.11 -4.98
C LEU A 399 3.16 11.39 -6.18
N ARG A 400 2.45 11.48 -7.31
CA ARG A 400 2.99 11.21 -8.64
C ARG A 400 2.50 12.22 -9.66
N ASN A 401 3.45 12.88 -10.33
CA ASN A 401 3.16 13.76 -11.46
C ASN A 401 2.77 12.97 -12.72
N GLY A 402 1.91 13.56 -13.54
CA GLY A 402 1.45 12.98 -14.79
C GLY A 402 2.56 12.86 -15.82
N GLY A 403 2.55 11.76 -16.57
CA GLY A 403 3.62 11.41 -17.50
C GLY A 403 4.94 11.01 -16.83
N ASN A 404 5.05 10.97 -15.50
CA ASN A 404 6.25 10.47 -14.82
C ASN A 404 6.22 8.95 -14.66
N GLY A 405 7.42 8.36 -14.76
CA GLY A 405 7.74 7.01 -14.29
C GLY A 405 7.99 6.98 -12.77
N SER A 406 8.47 5.85 -12.27
CA SER A 406 8.82 5.66 -10.86
C SER A 406 10.07 6.44 -10.43
N VAL A 407 11.07 6.56 -11.32
CA VAL A 407 12.41 7.06 -10.99
C VAL A 407 12.79 8.35 -11.71
N SER A 408 12.06 8.75 -12.76
CA SER A 408 12.32 9.98 -13.50
C SER A 408 11.15 10.43 -14.39
N PRO A 409 11.09 11.73 -14.73
CA PRO A 409 10.30 12.29 -15.83
C PRO A 409 10.59 11.63 -17.18
N GLY A 410 9.57 11.53 -18.04
CA GLY A 410 9.74 11.25 -19.47
C GLY A 410 9.51 9.79 -19.91
N PRO A 411 9.61 9.52 -21.23
CA PRO A 411 9.17 8.25 -21.81
C PRO A 411 10.03 7.05 -21.38
N ILE A 412 9.36 5.89 -21.35
CA ILE A 412 9.84 4.51 -21.13
C ILE A 412 11.37 4.37 -21.35
N GLN A 413 12.13 4.29 -20.27
CA GLN A 413 13.42 3.61 -20.30
C GLN A 413 13.15 2.10 -20.53
N SER A 414 14.02 1.40 -21.25
CA SER A 414 13.85 -0.06 -21.44
C SER A 414 13.77 -0.76 -20.07
N GLY A 415 12.61 -1.35 -19.76
CA GLY A 415 12.34 -1.97 -18.45
C GLY A 415 11.46 -1.15 -17.49
N PHE A 416 10.88 -0.02 -17.92
CA PHE A 416 9.89 0.75 -17.16
C PHE A 416 8.67 1.11 -18.01
N ASP A 417 7.57 0.44 -17.73
CA ASP A 417 6.24 0.56 -18.36
C ASP A 417 5.21 1.09 -17.35
N GLY A 418 5.68 1.62 -16.22
CA GLY A 418 4.90 2.18 -15.13
C GLY A 418 4.43 3.63 -15.30
N VAL A 419 4.57 4.26 -16.47
CA VAL A 419 4.37 5.73 -16.65
C VAL A 419 2.90 6.14 -16.44
N SER A 420 2.69 7.26 -15.73
CA SER A 420 1.36 7.85 -15.54
C SER A 420 0.75 8.30 -16.87
N SER A 421 -0.54 8.03 -17.07
CA SER A 421 -1.30 8.45 -18.26
C SER A 421 -1.87 9.87 -18.15
N LEU A 422 -1.74 10.51 -16.99
CA LEU A 422 -2.18 11.88 -16.76
C LEU A 422 -1.34 12.91 -17.54
N PRO A 423 -1.91 14.08 -17.86
CA PRO A 423 -1.15 15.21 -18.40
C PRO A 423 0.02 15.62 -17.50
N ALA A 424 1.08 16.17 -18.10
CA ALA A 424 2.28 16.65 -17.40
C ALA A 424 2.01 17.65 -16.27
N THR A 425 0.87 18.35 -16.35
CA THR A 425 0.42 19.37 -15.41
C THR A 425 -0.62 18.85 -14.43
N GLN A 426 -0.81 17.53 -14.32
CA GLN A 426 -1.69 16.93 -13.33
C GLN A 426 -0.92 15.97 -12.44
N ASN A 427 -1.40 15.74 -11.23
CA ASN A 427 -0.84 14.73 -10.33
C ASN A 427 -1.93 14.09 -9.49
N VAL A 428 -1.58 12.96 -8.89
CA VAL A 428 -2.33 12.40 -7.77
C VAL A 428 -1.45 12.36 -6.54
N ALA A 429 -2.07 12.52 -5.36
CA ALA A 429 -1.36 12.55 -4.10
C ALA A 429 -2.14 11.87 -2.98
N ALA A 430 -1.39 11.25 -2.06
CA ALA A 430 -1.91 10.69 -0.82
C ALA A 430 -1.83 11.71 0.32
N HIS A 431 -2.85 11.70 1.17
CA HIS A 431 -3.01 12.65 2.26
C HIS A 431 -3.41 11.97 3.59
N TYR A 432 -2.82 10.82 3.91
CA TYR A 432 -3.13 10.10 5.15
C TYR A 432 -4.65 9.91 5.34
N GLY A 433 -5.21 10.34 6.47
CA GLY A 433 -6.64 10.31 6.77
C GLY A 433 -7.53 11.22 5.92
N ALA A 434 -6.96 12.02 5.02
CA ALA A 434 -7.68 12.76 3.99
C ALA A 434 -7.67 12.05 2.62
N GLY A 435 -7.15 10.82 2.52
CA GLY A 435 -7.33 9.95 1.35
C GLY A 435 -6.54 10.37 0.12
N VAL A 436 -7.14 10.17 -1.06
CA VAL A 436 -6.51 10.36 -2.37
C VAL A 436 -7.04 11.62 -3.04
N TRP A 437 -6.16 12.38 -3.68
CA TRP A 437 -6.45 13.65 -4.34
C TRP A 437 -5.93 13.66 -5.78
N TRP A 438 -6.64 14.36 -6.67
CA TRP A 438 -6.26 14.61 -8.06
C TRP A 438 -6.25 16.12 -8.30
N ILE A 439 -5.11 16.64 -8.74
CA ILE A 439 -4.84 18.08 -8.87
C ILE A 439 -4.36 18.40 -10.28
N ASP A 440 -4.81 19.52 -10.84
CA ASP A 440 -4.26 20.16 -12.03
C ASP A 440 -3.50 21.43 -11.64
N PHE A 441 -2.22 21.47 -11.95
CA PHE A 441 -1.32 22.58 -11.65
C PHE A 441 -0.89 23.36 -12.90
N SER A 442 -1.66 23.28 -13.99
CA SER A 442 -1.42 24.05 -15.22
C SER A 442 -1.64 25.56 -15.06
N ALA A 443 -2.45 25.99 -14.09
CA ALA A 443 -2.83 27.38 -13.90
C ALA A 443 -3.24 27.68 -12.45
N ALA A 444 -3.56 28.96 -12.20
CA ALA A 444 -4.23 29.40 -10.99
C ALA A 444 -5.65 28.78 -10.86
N PRO A 445 -6.21 28.71 -9.64
CA PRO A 445 -7.53 28.14 -9.39
C PRO A 445 -8.62 28.78 -10.25
N SER A 446 -9.56 27.98 -10.74
CA SER A 446 -10.72 28.49 -11.46
C SER A 446 -12.00 28.22 -10.68
N PRO A 447 -12.83 29.23 -10.37
CA PRO A 447 -14.11 29.01 -9.68
C PRO A 447 -15.17 28.34 -10.56
N SER A 448 -14.87 28.08 -11.85
CA SER A 448 -15.83 27.60 -12.84
C SER A 448 -16.12 26.09 -12.76
N ASP A 449 -15.30 25.32 -12.04
CA ASP A 449 -15.42 23.86 -11.93
C ASP A 449 -16.35 23.41 -10.78
N GLY A 450 -16.84 24.36 -9.99
CA GLY A 450 -17.71 24.13 -8.84
C GLY A 450 -17.01 23.50 -7.63
N ILE A 451 -15.68 23.50 -7.56
CA ILE A 451 -14.92 23.16 -6.35
C ILE A 451 -14.47 24.46 -5.69
N ALA A 452 -14.79 24.62 -4.40
CA ALA A 452 -14.28 25.74 -3.62
C ALA A 452 -12.91 25.36 -3.08
N GLU A 453 -11.86 25.95 -3.65
CA GLU A 453 -10.49 25.79 -3.14
C GLU A 453 -10.31 26.39 -1.74
N ASN A 454 -9.27 25.94 -1.04
CA ASN A 454 -8.85 26.55 0.20
C ASN A 454 -8.50 28.04 -0.01
N GLU A 455 -8.82 28.91 0.95
CA GLU A 455 -8.54 30.36 0.86
C GLU A 455 -7.05 30.70 0.71
N PHE A 456 -6.15 29.79 1.11
CA PHE A 456 -4.71 29.96 0.98
C PHE A 456 -4.16 29.46 -0.36
N THR A 457 -4.95 28.75 -1.17
CA THR A 457 -4.56 28.31 -2.51
C THR A 457 -4.45 29.51 -3.45
N ASP A 458 -3.31 29.65 -4.13
CA ASP A 458 -3.08 30.64 -5.19
C ASP A 458 -2.60 30.04 -6.52
N TRP A 459 -2.33 28.73 -6.55
CA TRP A 459 -2.04 27.97 -7.76
C TRP A 459 -2.58 26.55 -7.67
N GLY A 460 -2.94 25.98 -8.82
CA GLY A 460 -3.49 24.63 -8.90
C GLY A 460 -4.98 24.55 -8.61
N ASN A 461 -5.61 23.51 -9.15
CA ASN A 461 -7.05 23.30 -9.15
C ASN A 461 -7.34 21.84 -8.80
N THR A 462 -8.18 21.63 -7.79
CA THR A 462 -8.62 20.28 -7.41
C THR A 462 -9.52 19.74 -8.52
N LEU A 463 -9.25 18.53 -9.00
CA LEU A 463 -10.09 17.87 -9.99
C LEU A 463 -10.94 16.75 -9.38
N GLY A 464 -10.48 16.15 -8.28
CA GLY A 464 -11.22 15.12 -7.57
C GLY A 464 -10.54 14.66 -6.28
N TRP A 465 -11.29 13.94 -5.46
CA TRP A 465 -10.79 13.29 -4.25
C TRP A 465 -11.64 12.08 -3.88
N ASN A 466 -11.07 11.18 -3.09
CA ASN A 466 -11.83 10.12 -2.42
C ASN A 466 -11.26 9.85 -1.03
N VAL A 467 -12.13 9.91 -0.01
CA VAL A 467 -11.79 9.63 1.38
C VAL A 467 -12.61 8.43 1.86
N MET A 468 -12.02 7.25 1.84
CA MET A 468 -12.68 6.04 2.32
C MET A 468 -12.72 5.98 3.86
N PRO A 469 -13.68 5.26 4.45
CA PRO A 469 -13.66 4.91 5.86
C PRO A 469 -12.33 4.26 6.27
N GLY A 470 -11.78 4.76 7.36
CA GLY A 470 -10.49 4.32 7.89
C GLY A 470 -9.28 4.65 7.05
N ALA A 471 -9.37 5.48 5.99
CA ALA A 471 -8.22 5.90 5.20
C ALA A 471 -7.05 6.36 6.09
N GLU A 472 -5.86 5.91 5.74
CA GLU A 472 -4.57 6.37 6.25
C GLU A 472 -3.55 6.18 5.11
N THR A 473 -3.81 6.92 4.03
CA THR A 473 -3.17 6.69 2.73
C THR A 473 -1.74 7.20 2.73
N TRP A 474 -0.78 6.31 2.52
CA TRP A 474 0.66 6.60 2.47
C TRP A 474 1.04 7.14 1.09
N SER A 475 0.76 6.37 0.04
CA SER A 475 1.07 6.75 -1.33
C SER A 475 -0.16 6.67 -2.22
N ALA A 476 -0.21 7.52 -3.24
CA ALA A 476 -1.21 7.44 -4.29
C ALA A 476 -0.54 7.77 -5.61
N LYS A 477 -0.58 6.82 -6.55
CA LYS A 477 0.08 6.94 -7.84
C LYS A 477 -0.88 6.52 -8.94
N GLU A 478 -0.97 7.31 -10.01
CA GLU A 478 -1.80 6.98 -11.16
C GLU A 478 -1.01 6.06 -12.11
N TYR A 479 -1.71 5.05 -12.60
CA TYR A 479 -1.22 4.14 -13.60
C TYR A 479 -2.36 3.67 -14.52
N LYS A 480 -2.20 3.91 -15.82
CA LYS A 480 -3.14 3.46 -16.88
C LYS A 480 -4.63 3.73 -16.57
N GLY A 481 -4.95 4.95 -16.16
CA GLY A 481 -6.30 5.44 -15.92
C GLY A 481 -6.88 5.08 -14.55
N HIS A 482 -6.08 4.50 -13.66
CA HIS A 482 -6.49 4.13 -12.30
C HIS A 482 -5.51 4.71 -11.28
N ILE A 483 -6.00 5.00 -10.09
CA ILE A 483 -5.16 5.44 -8.98
C ILE A 483 -4.99 4.26 -8.04
N TYR A 484 -3.75 3.90 -7.76
CA TYR A 484 -3.43 2.85 -6.81
C TYR A 484 -2.79 3.48 -5.59
N ALA A 485 -3.23 3.05 -4.42
CA ALA A 485 -2.83 3.66 -3.17
C ALA A 485 -2.43 2.61 -2.15
N GLY A 486 -1.22 2.76 -1.60
CA GLY A 486 -0.84 2.04 -0.39
C GLY A 486 -1.37 2.79 0.83
N ASP A 487 -2.04 2.07 1.71
CA ASP A 487 -2.76 2.60 2.84
C ASP A 487 -2.44 1.80 4.11
N MET A 488 -2.10 2.51 5.18
CA MET A 488 -1.56 1.91 6.40
C MET A 488 -2.59 1.14 7.22
N THR A 489 -3.87 1.39 6.98
CA THR A 489 -5.00 0.73 7.65
C THR A 489 -5.74 -0.17 6.68
N ARG A 490 -5.87 0.23 5.42
CA ARG A 490 -6.69 -0.44 4.40
C ARG A 490 -5.89 -1.40 3.52
N GLY A 491 -4.56 -1.33 3.52
CA GLY A 491 -3.69 -2.16 2.69
C GLY A 491 -3.44 -1.52 1.33
N PHE A 492 -4.07 -2.04 0.28
CA PHE A 492 -3.88 -1.57 -1.09
C PHE A 492 -5.22 -1.29 -1.75
N ASP A 493 -5.51 -0.01 -1.99
CA ASP A 493 -6.74 0.44 -2.64
C ASP A 493 -6.51 0.76 -4.12
N VAL A 494 -7.53 0.53 -4.93
CA VAL A 494 -7.62 0.95 -6.33
C VAL A 494 -8.81 1.86 -6.50
N TYR A 495 -8.62 2.95 -7.23
CA TYR A 495 -9.63 3.94 -7.56
C TYR A 495 -9.67 4.16 -9.07
N ALA A 496 -10.81 4.65 -9.56
CA ALA A 496 -10.97 5.11 -10.94
C ALA A 496 -11.45 6.56 -10.96
N PHE A 497 -11.03 7.29 -11.99
CA PHE A 497 -11.62 8.58 -12.33
C PHE A 497 -13.08 8.38 -12.76
N SER A 498 -13.97 9.25 -12.30
CA SER A 498 -15.40 9.17 -12.57
C SER A 498 -16.03 10.56 -12.60
N ASP A 499 -17.29 10.65 -13.02
CA ASP A 499 -18.10 11.86 -12.82
C ASP A 499 -19.10 11.54 -11.70
N CYS A 500 -18.78 11.94 -10.48
CA CYS A 500 -19.55 11.59 -9.30
C CYS A 500 -19.35 12.59 -8.15
N SER A 501 -20.25 12.58 -7.18
CA SER A 501 -20.14 13.43 -5.99
C SER A 501 -20.69 12.77 -4.73
N GLY A 502 -19.95 12.88 -3.63
CA GLY A 502 -20.36 12.42 -2.30
C GLY A 502 -20.50 10.91 -2.22
N ALA A 503 -21.48 10.45 -1.43
CA ALA A 503 -21.70 9.03 -1.16
C ALA A 503 -22.15 8.20 -2.38
N SER A 504 -22.49 8.84 -3.52
CA SER A 504 -22.80 8.13 -4.77
C SER A 504 -21.54 7.77 -5.58
N CYS A 505 -20.36 8.25 -5.19
CA CYS A 505 -19.06 7.82 -5.73
C CYS A 505 -18.68 6.42 -5.26
N VAL A 506 -19.51 5.44 -5.62
CA VAL A 506 -19.29 4.02 -5.37
C VAL A 506 -19.29 3.33 -6.72
N ALA A 507 -18.31 2.46 -6.98
CA ALA A 507 -18.34 1.61 -8.14
C ALA A 507 -19.56 0.68 -8.00
N VAL A 508 -20.59 0.89 -8.81
CA VAL A 508 -21.71 -0.05 -8.90
C VAL A 508 -21.21 -1.21 -9.75
N PRO A 509 -21.09 -2.44 -9.20
CA PRO A 509 -20.71 -3.59 -10.02
C PRO A 509 -21.76 -3.75 -11.12
N VAL A 510 -21.33 -3.74 -12.38
CA VAL A 510 -22.25 -3.92 -13.51
C VAL A 510 -22.82 -5.32 -13.44
N ASN A 511 -24.15 -5.41 -13.40
CA ASN A 511 -24.82 -6.69 -13.37
C ASN A 511 -24.58 -7.43 -14.69
N THR A 512 -24.07 -8.65 -14.60
CA THR A 512 -23.81 -9.49 -15.77
C THR A 512 -24.89 -10.55 -15.89
N PRO A 513 -25.52 -10.73 -17.05
CA PRO A 513 -26.53 -11.77 -17.24
C PRO A 513 -25.95 -13.17 -16.99
N GLY A 514 -26.68 -13.96 -16.21
CA GLY A 514 -26.29 -15.33 -15.90
C GLY A 514 -26.79 -15.79 -14.54
N THR A 515 -26.31 -16.96 -14.13
CA THR A 515 -26.69 -17.64 -12.90
C THR A 515 -25.48 -18.23 -12.20
N VAL A 516 -25.48 -18.14 -10.88
CA VAL A 516 -24.41 -18.60 -10.01
C VAL A 516 -25.03 -19.40 -8.89
N ARG A 517 -24.59 -20.65 -8.76
CA ARG A 517 -25.14 -21.63 -7.83
C ARG A 517 -24.04 -22.28 -7.03
N GLY A 518 -24.33 -22.55 -5.77
CA GLY A 518 -23.45 -23.33 -4.92
C GLY A 518 -24.19 -23.87 -3.71
N GLY A 519 -23.82 -25.06 -3.26
CA GLY A 519 -24.50 -25.74 -2.17
C GLY A 519 -24.36 -27.25 -2.30
N GLY A 520 -25.18 -28.00 -1.57
CA GLY A 520 -25.25 -29.45 -1.66
C GLY A 520 -25.79 -29.93 -3.01
N GLN A 521 -25.96 -31.25 -3.14
CA GLN A 521 -26.34 -31.89 -4.40
C GLN A 521 -27.79 -31.58 -4.81
N ALA A 522 -28.63 -31.13 -3.87
CA ALA A 522 -29.97 -30.61 -4.11
C ALA A 522 -30.07 -29.09 -3.89
N ALA A 523 -31.00 -28.43 -4.59
CA ALA A 523 -31.23 -26.99 -4.44
C ALA A 523 -31.58 -26.62 -2.98
N GLY A 524 -30.87 -25.64 -2.42
CA GLY A 524 -31.02 -25.20 -1.03
C GLY A 524 -30.35 -26.11 0.02
N GLU A 525 -29.73 -27.22 -0.40
CA GLU A 525 -28.88 -28.02 0.48
C GLU A 525 -27.58 -27.25 0.78
N LEU A 526 -27.07 -27.36 1.99
CA LEU A 526 -25.83 -26.70 2.38
C LEU A 526 -24.61 -27.58 2.04
N ALA A 527 -23.64 -27.05 1.30
CA ALA A 527 -22.32 -27.66 1.18
C ALA A 527 -21.45 -27.26 2.39
N GLU A 528 -20.50 -28.12 2.78
CA GLU A 528 -19.54 -27.84 3.84
C GLU A 528 -18.15 -27.62 3.24
N PHE A 529 -17.40 -26.67 3.81
CA PHE A 529 -15.98 -26.49 3.52
C PHE A 529 -15.21 -26.08 4.78
N THR A 530 -13.88 -26.23 4.72
CA THR A 530 -12.96 -25.77 5.76
C THR A 530 -12.57 -24.33 5.48
N ILE A 531 -12.69 -23.47 6.48
CA ILE A 531 -12.21 -22.09 6.44
C ILE A 531 -10.68 -22.14 6.50
N LEU A 532 -10.04 -21.88 5.37
CA LEU A 532 -8.58 -21.87 5.25
C LEU A 532 -8.00 -20.52 5.66
N GLU A 533 -8.75 -19.44 5.45
CA GLU A 533 -8.38 -18.07 5.83
C GLU A 533 -9.64 -17.29 6.27
N GLY A 534 -9.47 -16.23 7.05
CA GLY A 534 -10.56 -15.37 7.55
C GLY A 534 -10.69 -15.34 9.08
N THR A 535 -11.82 -14.86 9.60
CA THR A 535 -12.00 -14.66 11.05
C THR A 535 -12.03 -15.94 11.88
N ALA A 536 -12.29 -17.09 11.24
CA ALA A 536 -12.42 -18.39 11.88
C ALA A 536 -11.54 -19.47 11.21
N VAL A 537 -10.28 -19.13 10.91
CA VAL A 537 -9.31 -20.07 10.28
C VAL A 537 -9.26 -21.41 11.01
N GLY A 538 -9.27 -22.49 10.23
CA GLY A 538 -9.30 -23.86 10.71
C GLY A 538 -10.71 -24.37 11.04
N GLY A 539 -11.70 -23.49 11.04
CA GLY A 539 -13.09 -23.84 11.32
C GLY A 539 -13.84 -24.45 10.13
N ARG A 540 -15.07 -24.90 10.38
CA ARG A 540 -15.97 -25.45 9.34
C ARG A 540 -17.16 -24.56 9.09
N ALA A 541 -17.50 -24.37 7.82
CA ALA A 541 -18.65 -23.58 7.42
C ALA A 541 -19.56 -24.33 6.45
N GLN A 542 -20.84 -23.98 6.49
CA GLN A 542 -21.89 -24.46 5.61
C GLN A 542 -22.42 -23.32 4.75
N PHE A 543 -22.69 -23.54 3.46
CA PHE A 543 -23.19 -22.50 2.56
C PHE A 543 -24.17 -23.02 1.51
N SER A 544 -25.04 -22.13 1.03
CA SER A 544 -25.87 -22.32 -0.17
C SER A 544 -26.17 -20.97 -0.81
N PHE A 545 -26.12 -20.89 -2.14
CA PHE A 545 -26.55 -19.74 -2.91
C PHE A 545 -27.12 -20.16 -4.27
N ASP A 546 -28.12 -19.43 -4.72
CA ASP A 546 -28.68 -19.51 -6.07
C ASP A 546 -29.07 -18.09 -6.47
N VAL A 547 -28.25 -17.46 -7.30
CA VAL A 547 -28.38 -16.06 -7.68
C VAL A 547 -28.37 -15.94 -9.19
N SER A 548 -29.29 -15.15 -9.73
CA SER A 548 -29.49 -14.96 -11.16
C SER A 548 -29.73 -13.50 -11.50
N TYR A 549 -29.23 -13.09 -12.66
CA TYR A 549 -29.52 -11.80 -13.24
C TYR A 549 -29.93 -11.95 -14.70
N VAL A 550 -30.98 -11.22 -15.09
CA VAL A 550 -31.50 -11.16 -16.45
C VAL A 550 -31.41 -9.71 -16.94
N VAL A 551 -31.00 -9.51 -18.19
CA VAL A 551 -30.89 -8.17 -18.80
C VAL A 551 -32.17 -7.37 -18.61
N GLY A 552 -32.03 -6.13 -18.12
CA GLY A 552 -33.16 -5.21 -17.93
C GLY A 552 -33.90 -5.40 -16.60
N ALA A 553 -33.55 -6.41 -15.79
CA ALA A 553 -34.02 -6.49 -14.41
C ALA A 553 -33.37 -5.37 -13.56
N PRO A 554 -34.11 -4.78 -12.60
CA PRO A 554 -33.59 -3.71 -11.75
C PRO A 554 -32.50 -4.19 -10.78
N THR A 555 -32.60 -5.43 -10.31
CA THR A 555 -31.62 -6.10 -9.43
C THR A 555 -31.58 -7.59 -9.72
N PRO A 556 -30.51 -8.30 -9.36
CA PRO A 556 -30.49 -9.76 -9.36
C PRO A 556 -31.53 -10.35 -8.41
N THR A 557 -31.88 -11.61 -8.64
CA THR A 557 -32.81 -12.39 -7.81
C THR A 557 -32.11 -13.63 -7.28
N GLY A 558 -32.41 -14.03 -6.04
CA GLY A 558 -31.79 -15.19 -5.43
C GLY A 558 -31.58 -15.05 -3.93
N GLY A 559 -30.83 -15.98 -3.36
CA GLY A 559 -30.47 -15.99 -1.95
C GLY A 559 -29.04 -16.48 -1.72
N VAL A 560 -28.46 -16.05 -0.60
CA VAL A 560 -27.17 -16.52 -0.08
C VAL A 560 -27.38 -16.85 1.39
N HIS A 561 -26.97 -18.05 1.77
CA HIS A 561 -27.02 -18.57 3.13
C HIS A 561 -25.64 -19.08 3.50
N PHE A 562 -25.16 -18.68 4.66
CA PHE A 562 -23.88 -19.15 5.19
C PHE A 562 -23.96 -19.31 6.70
N ARG A 563 -23.31 -20.35 7.21
CA ARG A 563 -23.26 -20.67 8.62
C ARG A 563 -21.88 -21.20 9.00
N ASP A 564 -21.18 -20.45 9.80
CA ASP A 564 -19.99 -20.92 10.51
C ASP A 564 -20.42 -21.82 11.67
N ARG A 565 -19.85 -23.02 11.75
CA ARG A 565 -20.18 -23.97 12.83
C ARG A 565 -19.44 -23.67 14.12
N ASP A 566 -18.26 -23.09 14.02
CA ASP A 566 -17.36 -22.94 15.15
C ASP A 566 -17.52 -21.57 15.80
N SER A 567 -17.60 -20.50 15.00
CA SER A 567 -17.94 -19.16 15.52
C SER A 567 -19.44 -18.97 15.75
N GLY A 568 -20.28 -19.80 15.14
CA GLY A 568 -21.74 -19.71 15.21
C GLY A 568 -22.36 -18.61 14.36
N ILE A 569 -21.55 -17.85 13.63
CA ILE A 569 -21.98 -16.73 12.78
C ILE A 569 -22.88 -17.24 11.65
N ARG A 570 -23.97 -16.50 11.43
CA ARG A 570 -24.95 -16.76 10.37
C ARG A 570 -25.06 -15.55 9.47
N VAL A 571 -25.07 -15.78 8.17
CA VAL A 571 -25.26 -14.77 7.15
C VAL A 571 -26.41 -15.23 6.25
N ASP A 572 -27.54 -14.55 6.37
CA ASP A 572 -28.75 -14.83 5.58
C ASP A 572 -29.09 -13.60 4.75
N ALA A 573 -28.91 -13.69 3.43
CA ALA A 573 -29.18 -12.59 2.52
C ALA A 573 -30.66 -12.17 2.54
N THR A 574 -30.89 -10.87 2.75
CA THR A 574 -32.20 -10.22 2.68
C THR A 574 -32.42 -9.54 1.33
N ALA A 575 -31.34 -9.18 0.63
CA ALA A 575 -31.37 -8.67 -0.73
C ALA A 575 -30.05 -8.98 -1.46
N VAL A 576 -30.14 -9.24 -2.76
CA VAL A 576 -28.97 -9.25 -3.66
C VAL A 576 -28.95 -7.93 -4.41
N ASP A 577 -27.88 -7.16 -4.20
CA ASP A 577 -27.71 -5.83 -4.78
C ASP A 577 -27.02 -5.93 -6.17
N SER A 578 -26.06 -6.83 -6.35
CA SER A 578 -25.41 -7.07 -7.65
C SER A 578 -24.95 -8.50 -7.89
N LEU A 579 -24.86 -8.89 -9.18
CA LEU A 579 -24.26 -10.13 -9.66
C LEU A 579 -23.37 -9.81 -10.87
N THR A 580 -22.07 -10.00 -10.74
CA THR A 580 -21.10 -9.83 -11.84
C THR A 580 -20.46 -11.18 -12.14
N ILE A 581 -20.42 -11.58 -13.42
CA ILE A 581 -19.87 -12.87 -13.88
C ILE A 581 -18.78 -12.61 -14.92
N GLU A 582 -17.61 -13.20 -14.72
CA GLU A 582 -16.45 -13.06 -15.62
C GLU A 582 -15.78 -14.42 -15.80
N GLY A 583 -16.04 -15.07 -16.93
CA GLY A 583 -15.57 -16.43 -17.19
C GLY A 583 -16.08 -17.41 -16.11
N PRO A 584 -15.19 -18.16 -15.42
CA PRO A 584 -15.57 -19.08 -14.34
C PRO A 584 -15.89 -18.39 -13.01
N ARG A 585 -15.72 -17.07 -12.91
CA ARG A 585 -15.82 -16.35 -11.64
C ARG A 585 -17.11 -15.58 -11.52
N ALA A 586 -17.60 -15.47 -10.29
CA ALA A 586 -18.71 -14.61 -9.98
C ALA A 586 -18.56 -13.87 -8.65
N THR A 587 -19.07 -12.64 -8.63
CA THR A 587 -19.15 -11.79 -7.45
C THR A 587 -20.61 -11.42 -7.21
N ILE A 588 -21.11 -11.75 -6.02
CA ILE A 588 -22.45 -11.43 -5.54
C ILE A 588 -22.29 -10.41 -4.40
N THR A 589 -22.97 -9.27 -4.50
CA THR A 589 -23.07 -8.32 -3.39
C THR A 589 -24.51 -8.22 -2.93
N GLY A 590 -24.71 -7.89 -1.65
CA GLY A 590 -26.06 -7.74 -1.13
C GLY A 590 -26.10 -7.27 0.31
N ARG A 591 -27.30 -7.38 0.89
CA ARG A 591 -27.58 -7.15 2.30
C ARG A 591 -28.06 -8.44 2.93
N ALA A 592 -27.70 -8.65 4.19
CA ALA A 592 -28.01 -9.83 4.96
C ALA A 592 -28.39 -9.47 6.39
N THR A 593 -28.96 -10.44 7.08
CA THR A 593 -28.93 -10.50 8.55
C THR A 593 -27.66 -11.25 8.95
N VAL A 594 -26.78 -10.59 9.71
CA VAL A 594 -25.55 -11.20 10.21
C VAL A 594 -25.56 -11.21 11.72
N ASP A 595 -25.61 -12.40 12.31
CA ASP A 595 -25.72 -12.61 13.77
C ASP A 595 -26.80 -11.71 14.43
N GLY A 596 -27.98 -11.66 13.81
CA GLY A 596 -29.11 -10.85 14.28
C GLY A 596 -29.06 -9.37 13.91
N GLN A 597 -27.95 -8.86 13.38
CA GLN A 597 -27.86 -7.50 12.86
C GLN A 597 -28.42 -7.44 11.42
N SER A 598 -29.51 -6.69 11.23
CA SER A 598 -30.16 -6.55 9.92
C SER A 598 -29.48 -5.50 9.03
N GLY A 599 -29.47 -5.74 7.72
CA GLY A 599 -29.01 -4.75 6.74
C GLY A 599 -27.49 -4.70 6.57
N VAL A 600 -26.79 -5.69 7.11
CA VAL A 600 -25.34 -5.85 6.98
C VAL A 600 -25.00 -6.18 5.55
N ARG A 601 -24.08 -5.43 4.93
CA ARG A 601 -23.64 -5.72 3.57
C ARG A 601 -22.72 -6.94 3.52
N PHE A 602 -22.75 -7.69 2.44
CA PHE A 602 -21.86 -8.83 2.20
C PHE A 602 -21.32 -8.86 0.76
N ILE A 603 -20.17 -9.50 0.59
CA ILE A 603 -19.69 -10.05 -0.70
C ILE A 603 -19.61 -11.54 -0.57
N LEU A 604 -20.04 -12.22 -1.62
CA LEU A 604 -19.65 -13.57 -1.91
C LEU A 604 -18.92 -13.60 -3.27
N GLU A 605 -17.66 -14.03 -3.26
CA GLU A 605 -16.88 -14.31 -4.46
C GLU A 605 -16.67 -15.81 -4.59
N VAL A 606 -16.86 -16.31 -5.80
CA VAL A 606 -16.71 -17.72 -6.12
C VAL A 606 -16.02 -17.92 -7.47
N GLU A 607 -15.32 -19.03 -7.62
CA GLU A 607 -14.71 -19.45 -8.88
C GLU A 607 -15.00 -20.93 -9.14
N ASP A 608 -15.65 -21.21 -10.27
CA ASP A 608 -15.91 -22.55 -10.80
C ASP A 608 -14.67 -23.07 -11.56
N LEU A 609 -13.89 -23.93 -10.91
CA LEU A 609 -12.68 -24.51 -11.48
C LEU A 609 -12.95 -25.85 -12.20
N GLY A 610 -14.22 -26.18 -12.43
CA GLY A 610 -14.65 -27.34 -13.22
C GLY A 610 -15.26 -28.47 -12.39
N LYS A 611 -15.75 -29.50 -13.10
CA LYS A 611 -16.50 -30.62 -12.51
C LYS A 611 -15.61 -31.86 -12.36
N GLY A 612 -15.63 -32.49 -11.17
CA GLY A 612 -14.94 -33.77 -10.95
C GLY A 612 -14.62 -34.02 -9.48
N LYS A 613 -14.15 -35.24 -9.15
CA LYS A 613 -13.71 -35.59 -7.79
C LYS A 613 -12.41 -34.87 -7.37
N ASP A 614 -11.65 -34.39 -8.35
CA ASP A 614 -10.35 -33.74 -8.15
C ASP A 614 -10.40 -32.23 -8.43
N ALA A 615 -11.58 -31.69 -8.79
CA ALA A 615 -11.79 -30.26 -9.00
C ALA A 615 -12.32 -29.61 -7.71
N ALA A 616 -11.76 -28.45 -7.37
CA ALA A 616 -12.03 -27.77 -6.12
C ALA A 616 -12.28 -26.28 -6.41
N ASP A 617 -13.48 -25.81 -6.13
CA ASP A 617 -13.88 -24.43 -6.39
C ASP A 617 -13.38 -23.52 -5.27
N THR A 618 -13.30 -22.21 -5.52
CA THR A 618 -12.97 -21.25 -4.46
C THR A 618 -14.22 -20.56 -3.93
N PHE A 619 -14.24 -20.30 -2.64
CA PHE A 619 -15.32 -19.61 -1.94
C PHE A 619 -14.75 -18.54 -1.02
N ARG A 620 -15.29 -17.33 -1.12
CA ARG A 620 -14.87 -16.17 -0.33
C ARG A 620 -16.07 -15.33 0.09
N LEU A 621 -16.38 -15.32 1.38
CA LEU A 621 -17.44 -14.48 1.98
C LEU A 621 -16.83 -13.42 2.89
N VAL A 622 -17.29 -12.18 2.74
CA VAL A 622 -16.93 -11.05 3.61
C VAL A 622 -18.18 -10.26 3.98
N THR A 623 -18.32 -9.83 5.24
CA THR A 623 -19.44 -9.01 5.71
C THR A 623 -18.98 -7.69 6.34
N ALA A 624 -19.85 -6.68 6.31
CA ALA A 624 -19.62 -5.36 6.89
C ALA A 624 -19.43 -5.35 8.41
N THR A 625 -19.84 -6.41 9.10
CA THR A 625 -19.71 -6.52 10.56
C THR A 625 -18.29 -6.80 10.99
N GLY A 626 -17.49 -7.34 10.10
CA GLY A 626 -16.21 -7.82 10.51
C GLY A 626 -15.94 -9.28 10.15
N TYR A 627 -16.85 -10.01 9.52
CA TYR A 627 -16.70 -11.46 9.38
C TYR A 627 -16.17 -11.85 8.01
N GLY A 628 -15.21 -12.77 7.97
CA GLY A 628 -14.60 -13.29 6.74
C GLY A 628 -14.43 -14.81 6.78
N ALA A 629 -14.80 -15.49 5.70
CA ALA A 629 -14.59 -16.92 5.53
C ALA A 629 -14.12 -17.23 4.11
N PHE A 630 -12.93 -17.79 3.99
CA PHE A 630 -12.31 -18.14 2.72
C PHE A 630 -11.90 -19.60 2.73
N GLY A 631 -12.10 -20.31 1.63
CA GLY A 631 -11.67 -21.69 1.52
C GLY A 631 -12.00 -22.33 0.18
N VAL A 632 -11.80 -23.65 0.15
CA VAL A 632 -11.95 -24.46 -1.05
C VAL A 632 -13.15 -25.39 -0.88
N VAL A 633 -13.97 -25.49 -1.92
CA VAL A 633 -15.16 -26.33 -1.95
C VAL A 633 -14.88 -27.57 -2.78
N ASP A 634 -14.83 -28.72 -2.10
CA ASP A 634 -14.55 -30.01 -2.75
C ASP A 634 -15.69 -30.43 -3.68
N ARG A 635 -15.33 -31.11 -4.78
CA ARG A 635 -16.20 -31.77 -5.77
C ARG A 635 -16.90 -30.85 -6.78
N GLY A 636 -16.42 -29.63 -7.00
CA GLY A 636 -16.99 -28.74 -8.03
C GLY A 636 -18.46 -28.38 -7.75
N ASN A 637 -18.80 -28.10 -6.49
CA ASN A 637 -20.19 -27.83 -6.07
C ASN A 637 -20.63 -26.38 -6.34
N ILE A 638 -19.79 -25.58 -6.98
CA ILE A 638 -20.13 -24.25 -7.48
C ILE A 638 -20.33 -24.37 -9.00
N THR A 639 -21.29 -23.65 -9.53
CA THR A 639 -21.51 -23.55 -10.98
C THR A 639 -21.73 -22.10 -11.33
N VAL A 640 -20.93 -21.60 -12.26
CA VAL A 640 -21.03 -20.24 -12.80
C VAL A 640 -21.39 -20.32 -14.27
N GLU A 641 -22.57 -19.81 -14.64
CA GLU A 641 -23.08 -19.84 -16.02
C GLU A 641 -23.46 -18.42 -16.46
N GLY A 642 -22.98 -17.98 -17.61
CA GLY A 642 -23.24 -16.64 -18.15
C GLY A 642 -21.95 -15.84 -18.30
N GLY A 643 -22.05 -14.50 -18.33
CA GLY A 643 -20.86 -13.67 -18.53
C GLY A 643 -20.43 -13.49 -20.00
N GLY A 644 -21.27 -13.89 -20.95
CA GLY A 644 -21.00 -13.65 -22.37
C GLY A 644 -20.97 -12.14 -22.65
N LEU A 645 -19.90 -11.67 -23.32
CA LEU A 645 -19.89 -10.37 -23.97
C LEU A 645 -21.21 -10.21 -24.72
N LEU A 646 -22.01 -9.21 -24.33
CA LEU A 646 -22.87 -8.56 -25.31
C LEU A 646 -21.92 -8.07 -26.41
N GLY A 647 -21.86 -8.82 -27.50
CA GLY A 647 -21.36 -8.32 -28.76
C GLY A 647 -22.17 -7.07 -29.05
N LEU A 648 -21.55 -5.91 -28.90
CA LEU A 648 -22.04 -4.70 -29.53
C LEU A 648 -21.64 -4.79 -31.02
N PRO A 649 -22.54 -4.40 -31.94
CA PRO A 649 -22.27 -4.39 -33.37
C PRO A 649 -21.15 -3.42 -33.77
#